data_AF-A0A1Y2AY47-F1
#
_entry.id   AF-A0A1Y2AY47-F1
#
_cell.length_a   1.000
_cell.length_b   1.000
_cell.length_c   1.000
_cell.angle_alpha   90.00
_cell.angle_beta   90.00
_cell.angle_gamma   90.00
#
_symmetry.space_group_name_H-M   'P 1'
#
loop_
_entity.id
_entity.type
_entity.pdbx_description
1 polymer ?
#
loop_
_entity_poly.entity_id
_entity_poly.type
_entity_poly.pdbx_seq_one_letter_code
_entity_poly.pdbx_strand_id
1 'polypeptide(L)'
;MNGDLPIHNPNLRNETSSNCCNGHKPEHRIAFLSKREACPDHRSRDRSCRDQVTELVKTLSQLDVLINCAGVVIPDPPSSHLTPVADLQSALLASPASTWSTTFSVNVESVYFLSVSVLHLLAASPTKGRIINISSIGSTMADPNVSQPAYQASKAAVNHLTRLLASKFRETGIRVNAISPVTEMLWATLLLGVTSVAWAKPLSQKPFDSLSPLEESAQLGLPWQEVVAIPQIDSWALNPSGDAAVLRIATLDPVQDKTSHELHLLAINAQYPIPPIVAESTHPGALFTFLEDDVFATLTPTDGSWQLATRQLNYSSAQGAHPPSLGGSVEVTKLAIAGQPTQIVYSAKAGILSIVVQGGQPDEALLAVKLKQKGDLWKAAEIRRPLADLNLVVEEIAAGEHQFAVVVSDANRPWNSTRTDLYLVDLSSDNAPEHLTRGEHGTVRSPSFAPGGQVAWLQQRQDGNARDMRRPWLYDQGHAWEIDTGDWDLTAEKILFSKDGSALNLLVFHEQVQSFWHIWTPKPTSGPSTPVRIPSSGTVHDAIHIGVTASNHSHFIGIKSSLVSSHNLWVVSHSPFSDPTDNFEEVRLTWFGNATETRRTLSAGQLFEYGNDQGAIIKGRIFLPTEAKQRKVPAMVYIHGDEDGGGWHDWWMRHWNPNAFLVEGWAVITINPTGSEGYGQDFIDARRFQWGNQTMTDLRLGLEHVLEAYPIDQDSLFGLGYGAYGGFGIHWMQGHPEDFHFKGFNSHNGILSPRWWAYESSAPSKANWQFGPASYAANSPYTLWDPERFVEKWQTPELIITDGADDADTGPPSQSKATFQVLQG
;
A
#
# COMPACT_ATOMS: atom_id res chain seq x y z
N MET A 1 -1.29 49.64 16.20
CA MET A 1 -0.44 50.79 15.84
C MET A 1 0.60 50.23 14.87
N ASN A 2 0.28 50.11 13.57
CA ASN A 2 0.42 51.16 12.54
C ASN A 2 1.69 51.98 12.81
N GLY A 3 2.72 51.97 11.98
CA GLY A 3 2.85 51.52 10.61
C GLY A 3 3.91 52.41 9.94
N ASP A 4 4.48 51.89 8.86
CA ASP A 4 5.17 52.62 7.79
C ASP A 4 6.51 53.31 8.08
N LEU A 5 7.46 53.08 7.16
CA LEU A 5 8.21 54.11 6.43
C LEU A 5 9.12 53.44 5.36
N PRO A 6 9.60 54.17 4.33
CA PRO A 6 9.25 53.92 2.94
C PRO A 6 10.45 53.73 1.99
N ILE A 7 10.09 53.44 0.75
CA ILE A 7 10.91 53.36 -0.46
C ILE A 7 11.50 54.73 -0.83
N HIS A 8 12.83 54.84 -0.90
CA HIS A 8 13.60 55.32 -2.07
C HIS A 8 15.05 55.72 -1.69
N ASN A 9 16.04 55.06 -2.28
CA ASN A 9 17.23 55.76 -2.78
C ASN A 9 17.76 55.02 -4.03
N PRO A 10 17.99 55.72 -5.17
CA PRO A 10 18.11 55.14 -6.49
C PRO A 10 19.58 54.95 -6.87
N ASN A 11 20.04 53.72 -7.09
CA ASN A 11 21.38 53.47 -7.67
C ASN A 11 21.57 52.06 -8.26
N LEU A 12 20.54 51.46 -8.84
CA LEU A 12 20.71 50.23 -9.64
C LEU A 12 19.93 50.36 -10.95
N ARG A 13 20.50 51.15 -11.87
CA ARG A 13 20.23 51.01 -13.30
C ARG A 13 21.19 49.95 -13.85
N ASN A 14 20.61 48.96 -14.54
CA ASN A 14 21.22 48.09 -15.54
C ASN A 14 22.52 47.34 -15.19
N GLU A 15 22.37 46.15 -14.62
CA GLU A 15 23.17 44.99 -15.08
C GLU A 15 22.22 43.79 -15.28
N THR A 16 21.43 43.87 -16.35
CA THR A 16 20.85 42.70 -16.99
C THR A 16 21.97 41.86 -17.58
N SER A 17 21.98 40.57 -17.23
CA SER A 17 22.43 39.44 -18.04
C SER A 17 22.97 39.83 -19.43
N SER A 18 24.29 39.82 -19.59
CA SER A 18 24.85 39.75 -20.93
C SER A 18 26.17 38.99 -20.93
N ASN A 19 26.21 37.95 -21.77
CA ASN A 19 27.43 37.40 -22.33
C ASN A 19 28.50 36.87 -21.36
N CYS A 20 28.31 35.62 -20.91
CA CYS A 20 29.45 34.70 -20.71
C CYS A 20 29.59 33.67 -21.85
N CYS A 21 28.90 33.88 -22.97
CA CYS A 21 29.09 33.12 -24.20
C CYS A 21 29.08 34.10 -25.38
N ASN A 22 30.17 34.81 -25.60
CA ASN A 22 30.48 35.33 -26.92
C ASN A 22 31.99 35.55 -27.05
N GLY A 23 32.62 34.69 -27.85
CA GLY A 23 34.00 34.84 -28.30
C GLY A 23 35.03 33.99 -27.55
N HIS A 24 35.04 32.68 -27.80
CA HIS A 24 36.21 31.79 -27.97
C HIS A 24 35.77 30.31 -27.87
N LYS A 25 36.57 29.41 -28.44
CA LYS A 25 36.27 28.00 -28.81
C LYS A 25 35.65 27.14 -27.69
N PRO A 26 34.95 26.03 -28.02
CA PRO A 26 34.34 25.15 -27.02
C PRO A 26 35.42 24.41 -26.23
N GLU A 27 35.74 24.87 -25.02
CA GLU A 27 36.75 24.25 -24.16
C GLU A 27 36.15 23.79 -22.81
N HIS A 28 36.62 22.61 -22.36
CA HIS A 28 36.06 21.82 -21.26
C HIS A 28 36.36 22.43 -19.88
N ARG A 29 35.33 22.80 -19.10
CA ARG A 29 35.50 23.32 -17.73
C ARG A 29 35.41 22.20 -16.67
N ILE A 30 36.43 22.08 -15.81
CA ILE A 30 36.51 21.10 -14.70
C ILE A 30 36.74 21.84 -13.37
N ALA A 31 36.03 21.43 -12.30
CA ALA A 31 36.19 22.01 -10.96
C ALA A 31 36.64 20.94 -9.93
N PHE A 32 37.64 21.29 -9.10
CA PHE A 32 38.19 20.47 -8.02
C PHE A 32 38.00 21.17 -6.67
N LEU A 33 37.57 20.47 -5.63
CA LEU A 33 37.43 21.01 -4.26
C LEU A 33 38.13 20.10 -3.25
N SER A 34 38.99 20.68 -2.40
CA SER A 34 39.58 20.01 -1.22
C SER A 34 39.46 20.90 0.02
N LYS A 35 39.18 20.34 1.21
CA LYS A 35 38.96 21.11 2.45
C LYS A 35 39.89 20.67 3.58
N ARG A 36 40.78 21.57 4.03
CA ARG A 36 40.86 22.03 5.44
C ARG A 36 41.87 23.17 5.65
N GLU A 37 41.43 24.10 6.50
CA GLU A 37 42.14 25.21 7.17
C GLU A 37 42.82 26.26 6.29
N ALA A 38 42.20 27.44 6.22
CA ALA A 38 42.74 28.69 5.71
C ALA A 38 43.57 28.57 4.41
N CYS A 39 42.95 28.20 3.30
CA CYS A 39 43.59 28.26 1.99
C CYS A 39 42.93 29.34 1.12
N PRO A 40 43.63 30.44 0.76
CA PRO A 40 43.14 31.49 -0.15
C PRO A 40 42.96 31.04 -1.61
N ASP A 41 43.12 29.75 -1.92
CA ASP A 41 43.38 29.27 -3.27
C ASP A 41 42.29 28.28 -3.73
N HIS A 42 41.07 28.77 -3.98
CA HIS A 42 40.12 28.09 -4.85
C HIS A 42 40.70 28.04 -6.27
N ARG A 43 41.45 26.98 -6.60
CA ARG A 43 42.02 26.82 -7.94
C ARG A 43 41.00 26.19 -8.89
N SER A 44 40.12 27.00 -9.47
CA SER A 44 39.51 26.63 -10.75
C SER A 44 40.61 26.66 -11.84
N ARG A 45 40.81 25.56 -12.56
CA ARG A 45 41.78 25.48 -13.66
C ARG A 45 41.08 24.91 -14.89
N ASP A 46 40.98 25.69 -15.94
CA ASP A 46 40.46 25.28 -17.24
C ASP A 46 41.50 24.39 -17.94
N ARG A 47 41.19 23.10 -18.13
CA ARG A 47 42.09 22.09 -18.69
C ARG A 47 41.30 21.16 -19.60
N SER A 48 41.62 21.16 -20.88
CA SER A 48 40.76 20.58 -21.92
C SER A 48 41.29 19.26 -22.52
N CYS A 49 42.49 18.79 -22.11
CA CYS A 49 43.06 17.54 -22.61
C CYS A 49 43.65 16.63 -21.53
N ARG A 50 43.77 15.34 -21.86
CA ARG A 50 44.27 14.28 -20.97
C ARG A 50 45.64 14.59 -20.38
N ASP A 51 46.56 15.13 -21.17
CA ASP A 51 47.93 15.42 -20.73
C ASP A 51 47.95 16.54 -19.67
N GLN A 52 47.13 17.56 -19.87
CA GLN A 52 46.95 18.66 -18.92
C GLN A 52 46.31 18.22 -17.60
N VAL A 53 45.31 17.32 -17.66
CA VAL A 53 44.71 16.69 -16.46
C VAL A 53 45.75 15.83 -15.74
N THR A 54 46.54 15.05 -16.48
CA THR A 54 47.58 14.19 -15.93
C THR A 54 48.68 14.99 -15.24
N GLU A 55 49.08 16.13 -15.83
CA GLU A 55 50.06 17.04 -15.22
C GLU A 55 49.51 17.72 -13.97
N LEU A 56 48.25 18.15 -13.97
CA LEU A 56 47.60 18.71 -12.79
C LEU A 56 47.52 17.69 -11.65
N VAL A 57 47.12 16.45 -11.97
CA VAL A 57 47.04 15.35 -11.00
C VAL A 57 48.38 15.11 -10.31
N LYS A 58 49.51 15.20 -11.04
CA LYS A 58 50.86 15.08 -10.44
C LYS A 58 51.18 16.17 -9.41
N THR A 59 50.49 17.32 -9.45
CA THR A 59 50.71 18.43 -8.51
C THR A 59 49.84 18.37 -7.26
N LEU A 60 48.90 17.43 -7.19
CA LEU A 60 47.98 17.27 -6.07
C LEU A 60 48.37 16.03 -5.26
N SER A 61 48.36 16.15 -3.93
CA SER A 61 48.56 15.02 -3.02
C SER A 61 47.25 14.36 -2.57
N GLN A 62 46.12 15.07 -2.69
CA GLN A 62 44.79 14.61 -2.27
C GLN A 62 43.67 15.34 -3.03
N LEU A 63 42.48 14.72 -3.09
CA LEU A 63 41.26 15.33 -3.64
C LEU A 63 40.03 14.85 -2.87
N ASP A 64 39.20 15.77 -2.36
CA ASP A 64 37.98 15.40 -1.61
C ASP A 64 36.76 15.24 -2.52
N VAL A 65 36.58 16.17 -3.46
CA VAL A 65 35.44 16.18 -4.37
C VAL A 65 35.87 16.52 -5.79
N LEU A 66 35.50 15.65 -6.73
CA LEU A 66 35.52 15.90 -8.17
C LEU A 66 34.11 16.27 -8.65
N ILE A 67 33.97 17.37 -9.37
CA ILE A 67 32.71 17.74 -10.05
C ILE A 67 32.95 17.73 -11.56
N ASN A 68 32.34 16.76 -12.24
CA ASN A 68 32.34 16.64 -13.69
C ASN A 68 31.20 17.49 -14.26
N CYS A 69 31.50 18.75 -14.61
CA CYS A 69 30.52 19.73 -15.06
C CYS A 69 30.55 20.02 -16.57
N ALA A 70 31.59 19.58 -17.30
CA ALA A 70 31.68 19.81 -18.73
C ALA A 70 30.55 19.11 -19.48
N GLY A 71 29.84 19.86 -20.33
CA GLY A 71 28.80 19.31 -21.19
C GLY A 71 28.51 20.22 -22.39
N VAL A 72 28.26 19.62 -23.54
CA VAL A 72 27.83 20.32 -24.76
C VAL A 72 26.50 19.78 -25.25
N VAL A 73 25.66 20.68 -25.72
CA VAL A 73 24.47 20.40 -26.51
C VAL A 73 24.79 20.90 -27.92
N ILE A 74 24.75 20.01 -28.91
CA ILE A 74 24.87 20.37 -30.32
C ILE A 74 23.50 20.03 -30.92
N PRO A 75 22.69 21.03 -31.30
CA PRO A 75 21.36 20.78 -31.84
C PRO A 75 21.44 20.09 -33.21
N ASP A 76 20.52 19.15 -33.43
CA ASP A 76 20.27 18.54 -34.73
C ASP A 76 19.26 19.35 -35.54
N PRO A 77 19.14 19.07 -36.86
CA PRO A 77 18.12 19.70 -37.70
C PRO A 77 16.71 19.61 -37.06
N PRO A 78 15.94 20.71 -37.04
CA PRO A 78 14.64 20.75 -36.39
C PRO A 78 13.70 19.69 -36.93
N SER A 79 13.21 18.83 -36.04
CA SER A 79 12.25 17.77 -36.35
C SER A 79 11.46 17.41 -35.09
N SER A 80 10.22 16.97 -35.28
CA SER A 80 9.37 16.46 -34.22
C SER A 80 8.57 15.23 -34.64
N HIS A 81 7.84 14.61 -33.71
CA HIS A 81 6.90 13.53 -34.04
C HIS A 81 5.81 13.91 -35.04
N LEU A 82 5.55 15.21 -35.26
CA LEU A 82 4.58 15.70 -36.25
C LEU A 82 5.20 15.93 -37.63
N THR A 83 6.52 15.81 -37.75
CA THR A 83 7.21 15.92 -39.04
C THR A 83 6.86 14.70 -39.91
N PRO A 84 6.40 14.91 -41.17
CA PRO A 84 6.13 13.80 -42.08
C PRO A 84 7.32 12.85 -42.19
N VAL A 85 7.07 11.53 -42.29
CA VAL A 85 8.12 10.50 -42.20
C VAL A 85 9.31 10.75 -43.13
N ALA A 86 9.07 11.20 -44.36
CA ALA A 86 10.13 11.49 -45.32
C ALA A 86 11.03 12.68 -44.88
N ASP A 87 10.42 13.71 -44.31
CA ASP A 87 11.11 14.89 -43.80
C ASP A 87 11.79 14.61 -42.46
N LEU A 88 11.18 13.78 -41.61
CA LEU A 88 11.76 13.30 -40.35
C LEU A 88 13.00 12.46 -40.62
N GLN A 89 12.92 11.51 -41.56
CA GLN A 89 14.05 10.70 -41.98
C GLN A 89 15.17 11.58 -42.55
N SER A 90 14.84 12.58 -43.38
CA SER A 90 15.82 13.50 -43.94
C SER A 90 16.47 14.37 -42.86
N ALA A 91 15.72 14.88 -41.90
CA ALA A 91 16.22 15.69 -40.80
C ALA A 91 17.14 14.90 -39.85
N LEU A 92 16.76 13.67 -39.51
CA LEU A 92 17.59 12.79 -38.67
C LEU A 92 18.87 12.34 -39.38
N LEU A 93 18.80 12.04 -40.69
CA LEU A 93 19.97 11.71 -41.51
C LEU A 93 20.89 12.91 -41.77
N ALA A 94 20.36 14.13 -41.70
CA ALA A 94 21.15 15.35 -41.84
C ALA A 94 21.98 15.70 -40.59
N SER A 95 21.80 14.97 -39.47
CA SER A 95 22.67 15.05 -38.29
C SER A 95 24.12 14.68 -38.67
N PRO A 96 25.08 15.60 -38.55
CA PRO A 96 26.48 15.27 -38.81
C PRO A 96 26.98 14.20 -37.83
N ALA A 97 27.69 13.19 -38.32
CA ALA A 97 28.30 12.17 -37.44
C ALA A 97 29.23 12.79 -36.37
N SER A 98 29.82 13.95 -36.67
CA SER A 98 30.65 14.72 -35.73
C SER A 98 29.87 15.28 -34.54
N THR A 99 28.56 15.53 -34.67
CA THR A 99 27.67 15.90 -33.56
C THR A 99 27.70 14.80 -32.50
N TRP A 100 27.46 13.55 -32.91
CA TRP A 100 27.46 12.40 -32.02
C TRP A 100 28.83 12.17 -31.38
N SER A 101 29.89 12.13 -32.18
CA SER A 101 31.24 11.87 -31.64
C SER A 101 31.71 12.97 -30.69
N THR A 102 31.44 14.24 -31.01
CA THR A 102 31.83 15.38 -30.15
C THR A 102 31.02 15.39 -28.86
N THR A 103 29.70 15.20 -28.95
CA THR A 103 28.83 15.18 -27.77
C THR A 103 29.17 14.02 -26.83
N PHE A 104 29.44 12.82 -27.34
CA PHE A 104 29.85 11.70 -26.49
C PHE A 104 31.26 11.86 -25.93
N SER A 105 32.21 12.38 -26.71
CA SER A 105 33.57 12.60 -26.21
C SER A 105 33.59 13.62 -25.07
N VAL A 106 32.83 14.71 -25.20
CA VAL A 106 32.71 15.73 -24.15
C VAL A 106 31.87 15.23 -22.98
N ASN A 107 30.66 14.71 -23.21
CA ASN A 107 29.71 14.46 -22.13
C ASN A 107 29.96 13.14 -21.40
N VAL A 108 30.59 12.15 -22.05
CA VAL A 108 30.70 10.78 -21.52
C VAL A 108 32.17 10.39 -21.33
N GLU A 109 32.99 10.46 -22.38
CA GLU A 109 34.39 10.01 -22.31
C GLU A 109 35.18 10.86 -21.33
N SER A 110 35.02 12.19 -21.36
CA SER A 110 35.72 13.09 -20.44
C SER A 110 35.39 12.80 -18.97
N VAL A 111 34.12 12.50 -18.66
CA VAL A 111 33.64 12.14 -17.31
C VAL A 111 34.34 10.88 -16.83
N TYR A 112 34.40 9.84 -17.67
CA TYR A 112 35.07 8.59 -17.33
C TYR A 112 36.57 8.77 -17.08
N PHE A 113 37.29 9.33 -18.07
CA PHE A 113 38.75 9.42 -18.01
C PHE A 113 39.21 10.34 -16.89
N LEU A 114 38.47 11.41 -16.61
CA LEU A 114 38.79 12.31 -15.50
C LEU A 114 38.58 11.63 -14.15
N SER A 115 37.42 10.99 -13.95
CA SER A 115 37.12 10.25 -12.72
C SER A 115 38.14 9.14 -12.42
N VAL A 116 38.59 8.42 -13.44
CA VAL A 116 39.61 7.38 -13.28
C VAL A 116 41.00 7.97 -13.02
N SER A 117 41.37 9.06 -13.69
CA SER A 117 42.70 9.66 -13.57
C SER A 117 43.01 10.21 -12.17
N VAL A 118 41.98 10.65 -11.44
CA VAL A 118 42.13 11.22 -10.09
C VAL A 118 41.80 10.21 -8.98
N LEU A 119 41.54 8.95 -9.32
CA LEU A 119 41.02 7.95 -8.38
C LEU A 119 41.90 7.76 -7.14
N HIS A 120 43.23 7.74 -7.34
CA HIS A 120 44.18 7.61 -6.24
C HIS A 120 44.15 8.82 -5.29
N LEU A 121 43.90 10.03 -5.79
CA LEU A 121 43.76 11.24 -4.98
C LEU A 121 42.45 11.23 -4.17
N LEU A 122 41.37 10.74 -4.77
CA LEU A 122 40.07 10.56 -4.11
C LEU A 122 40.13 9.47 -3.02
N ALA A 123 40.88 8.40 -3.27
CA ALA A 123 41.10 7.33 -2.31
C ALA A 123 41.98 7.79 -1.12
N ALA A 124 42.92 8.70 -1.37
CA ALA A 124 43.75 9.31 -0.34
C ALA A 124 43.00 10.33 0.53
N SER A 125 41.75 10.71 0.18
CA SER A 125 40.97 11.66 0.99
C SER A 125 40.60 11.08 2.36
N PRO A 126 40.88 11.79 3.47
CA PRO A 126 40.47 11.36 4.81
C PRO A 126 38.95 11.38 5.00
N THR A 127 38.20 12.06 4.12
CA THR A 127 36.73 12.16 4.20
C THR A 127 35.98 11.17 3.30
N LYS A 128 36.74 10.27 2.64
CA LYS A 128 36.27 9.37 1.58
C LYS A 128 35.80 10.15 0.35
N GLY A 129 36.57 10.07 -0.73
CA GLY A 129 36.40 10.91 -1.92
C GLY A 129 35.00 10.84 -2.56
N ARG A 130 34.60 11.92 -3.25
CA ARG A 130 33.28 12.06 -3.87
C ARG A 130 33.41 12.49 -5.32
N ILE A 131 32.59 11.91 -6.19
CA ILE A 131 32.45 12.29 -7.59
C ILE A 131 31.00 12.71 -7.83
N ILE A 132 30.82 13.89 -8.42
CA ILE A 132 29.52 14.42 -8.82
C ILE A 132 29.54 14.63 -10.33
N ASN A 133 28.65 13.93 -11.04
CA ASN A 133 28.48 14.04 -12.49
C ASN A 133 27.28 14.92 -12.82
N ILE A 134 27.47 15.95 -13.65
CA ILE A 134 26.35 16.77 -14.12
C ILE A 134 25.72 16.12 -15.35
N SER A 135 24.59 15.46 -15.13
CA SER A 135 23.72 14.86 -16.14
C SER A 135 22.70 15.90 -16.66
N SER A 136 21.48 15.49 -17.01
CA SER A 136 20.37 16.35 -17.44
C SER A 136 19.05 15.61 -17.30
N ILE A 137 17.94 16.31 -17.11
CA ILE A 137 16.61 15.71 -17.23
C ILE A 137 16.39 15.08 -18.62
N GLY A 138 17.07 15.58 -19.65
CA GLY A 138 17.13 14.97 -20.98
C GLY A 138 17.72 13.55 -21.02
N SER A 139 18.28 13.04 -19.91
CA SER A 139 18.72 11.65 -19.77
C SER A 139 17.57 10.65 -19.54
N THR A 140 16.42 11.13 -19.08
CA THR A 140 15.24 10.32 -18.75
C THR A 140 13.99 10.78 -19.51
N MET A 141 14.04 11.95 -20.14
CA MET A 141 12.96 12.43 -21.00
C MET A 141 13.03 11.77 -22.38
N ALA A 142 11.85 11.54 -22.95
CA ALA A 142 11.66 11.23 -24.36
C ALA A 142 10.75 12.32 -24.94
N ASP A 143 11.24 13.56 -25.02
CA ASP A 143 10.49 14.66 -25.63
C ASP A 143 10.69 14.61 -27.15
N PRO A 144 9.64 14.26 -27.92
CA PRO A 144 9.74 14.12 -29.36
C PRO A 144 9.87 15.48 -30.08
N ASN A 145 9.83 16.60 -29.36
CA ASN A 145 9.91 17.95 -29.94
C ASN A 145 11.29 18.58 -29.79
N VAL A 146 12.25 17.89 -29.17
CA VAL A 146 13.61 18.41 -28.98
C VAL A 146 14.59 17.71 -29.92
N SER A 147 15.12 18.47 -30.87
CA SER A 147 16.09 18.00 -31.85
C SER A 147 17.51 17.96 -31.26
N GLN A 148 17.73 17.10 -30.26
CA GLN A 148 19.04 16.85 -29.65
C GLN A 148 19.29 15.37 -29.26
N PRO A 149 19.01 14.38 -30.12
CA PRO A 149 19.15 12.96 -29.79
C PRO A 149 20.54 12.58 -29.26
N ALA A 150 21.63 13.12 -29.84
CA ALA A 150 22.98 12.87 -29.35
C ALA A 150 23.19 13.35 -27.90
N TYR A 151 22.61 14.49 -27.52
CA TYR A 151 22.71 15.03 -26.16
C TYR A 151 21.96 14.16 -25.16
N GLN A 152 20.70 13.84 -25.45
CA GLN A 152 19.85 13.00 -24.56
C GLN A 152 20.50 11.63 -24.34
N ALA A 153 20.94 10.99 -25.43
CA ALA A 153 21.66 9.72 -25.37
C ALA A 153 22.95 9.82 -24.54
N SER A 154 23.74 10.90 -24.71
CA SER A 154 24.97 11.10 -23.94
C SER A 154 24.71 11.29 -22.43
N LYS A 155 23.64 11.99 -22.05
CA LYS A 155 23.29 12.20 -20.63
C LYS A 155 22.70 10.95 -20.00
N ALA A 156 21.95 10.14 -20.76
CA ALA A 156 21.57 8.78 -20.34
C ALA A 156 22.82 7.90 -20.11
N ALA A 157 23.81 7.98 -21.00
CA ALA A 157 25.08 7.29 -20.81
C ALA A 157 25.83 7.76 -19.55
N VAL A 158 25.79 9.06 -19.21
CA VAL A 158 26.35 9.58 -17.94
C VAL A 158 25.66 8.97 -16.71
N ASN A 159 24.33 8.80 -16.72
CA ASN A 159 23.63 8.14 -15.60
C ASN A 159 24.07 6.69 -15.43
N HIS A 160 24.17 5.96 -16.54
CA HIS A 160 24.62 4.57 -16.50
C HIS A 160 26.09 4.46 -16.07
N LEU A 161 26.96 5.32 -16.61
CA LEU A 161 28.36 5.42 -16.23
C LEU A 161 28.54 5.73 -14.74
N THR A 162 27.69 6.60 -14.18
CA THR A 162 27.67 6.94 -12.75
C THR A 162 27.44 5.68 -11.90
N ARG A 163 26.48 4.84 -12.27
CA ARG A 163 26.19 3.57 -11.59
C ARG A 163 27.36 2.58 -11.72
N LEU A 164 27.96 2.48 -12.90
CA LEU A 164 29.13 1.62 -13.14
C LEU A 164 30.33 2.03 -12.29
N LEU A 165 30.63 3.33 -12.23
CA LEU A 165 31.73 3.87 -11.42
C LEU A 165 31.44 3.73 -9.91
N ALA A 166 30.21 3.99 -9.47
CA ALA A 166 29.81 3.76 -8.07
C ALA A 166 30.00 2.29 -7.66
N SER A 167 29.58 1.36 -8.53
CA SER A 167 29.78 -0.07 -8.29
C SER A 167 31.26 -0.45 -8.26
N LYS A 168 32.08 0.11 -9.17
CA LYS A 168 33.50 -0.23 -9.29
C LYS A 168 34.35 0.37 -8.17
N PHE A 169 33.95 1.51 -7.61
CA PHE A 169 34.69 2.21 -6.54
C PHE A 169 34.16 1.90 -5.12
N ARG A 170 33.24 0.95 -4.99
CA ARG A 170 32.63 0.54 -3.73
C ARG A 170 33.65 0.29 -2.63
N GLU A 171 34.65 -0.55 -2.90
CA GLU A 171 35.65 -0.99 -1.90
C GLU A 171 36.66 0.11 -1.55
N THR A 172 36.78 1.15 -2.38
CA THR A 172 37.66 2.29 -2.08
C THR A 172 36.98 3.34 -1.21
N GLY A 173 35.69 3.17 -0.87
CA GLY A 173 34.88 4.11 -0.10
C GLY A 173 34.50 5.39 -0.86
N ILE A 174 34.82 5.49 -2.16
CA ILE A 174 34.53 6.67 -2.98
C ILE A 174 33.08 6.61 -3.45
N ARG A 175 32.35 7.71 -3.28
CA ARG A 175 30.95 7.82 -3.70
C ARG A 175 30.82 8.55 -5.03
N VAL A 176 29.99 8.02 -5.92
CA VAL A 176 29.75 8.60 -7.25
C VAL A 176 28.25 8.85 -7.42
N ASN A 177 27.86 10.09 -7.69
CA ASN A 177 26.45 10.48 -7.88
C ASN A 177 26.30 11.36 -9.12
N ALA A 178 25.10 11.41 -9.69
CA ALA A 178 24.75 12.30 -10.77
C ALA A 178 23.69 13.32 -10.34
N ILE A 179 23.76 14.54 -10.87
CA ILE A 179 22.74 15.58 -10.72
C ILE A 179 22.19 15.89 -12.11
N SER A 180 20.87 15.95 -12.28
CA SER A 180 20.19 16.19 -13.55
C SER A 180 19.48 17.55 -13.56
N PRO A 181 20.09 18.62 -14.09
CA PRO A 181 19.48 19.96 -14.10
C PRO A 181 18.33 20.08 -15.13
N VAL A 182 17.47 21.09 -14.92
CA VAL A 182 16.40 21.55 -15.81
C VAL A 182 16.68 23.03 -16.18
N THR A 183 16.44 23.44 -17.43
CA THR A 183 16.64 24.82 -17.90
C THR A 183 15.41 25.71 -17.66
N GLU A 184 15.61 26.91 -17.11
CA GLU A 184 14.55 27.92 -16.85
C GLU A 184 13.78 28.37 -18.10
N MET A 185 14.33 28.23 -19.31
CA MET A 185 13.64 28.63 -20.55
C MET A 185 12.39 27.77 -20.82
N LEU A 186 12.33 26.53 -20.30
CA LEU A 186 11.13 25.69 -20.34
C LEU A 186 10.00 26.23 -19.43
N TRP A 187 10.36 26.92 -18.34
CA TRP A 187 9.38 27.47 -17.39
C TRP A 187 8.67 28.72 -17.93
N ALA A 188 9.35 29.53 -18.75
CA ALA A 188 8.78 30.76 -19.31
C ALA A 188 7.69 30.48 -20.37
N THR A 189 7.85 29.43 -21.18
CA THR A 189 6.83 28.99 -22.15
C THR A 189 5.59 28.39 -21.46
N LEU A 190 5.74 27.88 -20.24
CA LEU A 190 4.64 27.33 -19.42
C LEU A 190 3.80 28.41 -18.71
N LEU A 191 4.29 29.64 -18.58
CA LEU A 191 3.64 30.72 -17.81
C LEU A 191 2.89 31.76 -18.68
N LEU A 192 3.25 31.94 -19.95
CA LEU A 192 2.58 32.90 -20.85
C LEU A 192 1.57 32.20 -21.74
N GLY A 193 0.34 32.07 -21.24
CA GLY A 193 -0.80 31.53 -21.97
C GLY A 193 -1.05 32.21 -23.31
N VAL A 194 -0.74 31.49 -24.40
CA VAL A 194 -1.39 31.68 -25.69
C VAL A 194 -2.08 30.36 -26.04
N THR A 195 -3.35 30.49 -26.35
CA THR A 195 -4.37 29.49 -26.68
C THR A 195 -3.90 28.27 -27.47
N SER A 196 -4.48 27.12 -27.08
CA SER A 196 -4.51 25.80 -27.73
C SER A 196 -3.57 24.72 -27.18
N VAL A 197 -4.22 23.65 -26.70
CA VAL A 197 -3.74 22.29 -26.34
C VAL A 197 -2.92 22.17 -25.05
N ALA A 198 -3.61 21.89 -23.95
CA ALA A 198 -3.03 21.57 -22.65
C ALA A 198 -2.56 20.10 -22.60
N TRP A 199 -1.25 19.90 -22.45
CA TRP A 199 -0.65 18.61 -22.11
C TRP A 199 -0.24 18.59 -20.63
N ALA A 200 -0.51 17.45 -19.99
CA ALA A 200 -0.45 17.21 -18.56
C ALA A 200 0.99 17.20 -17.98
N LYS A 201 1.11 17.67 -16.74
CA LYS A 201 2.33 17.68 -15.91
C LYS A 201 2.77 16.26 -15.50
N PRO A 202 4.07 15.93 -15.57
CA PRO A 202 4.69 14.92 -14.71
C PRO A 202 5.40 15.59 -13.53
N LEU A 203 4.85 15.34 -12.33
CA LEU A 203 5.44 15.21 -10.98
C LEU A 203 6.32 16.34 -10.37
N SER A 204 6.15 16.45 -9.05
CA SER A 204 6.58 17.52 -8.15
C SER A 204 8.08 17.85 -8.14
N GLN A 205 8.42 19.12 -8.36
CA GLN A 205 9.33 19.91 -7.51
C GLN A 205 8.77 21.34 -7.42
N LYS A 206 8.38 21.79 -6.21
CA LYS A 206 8.00 23.19 -5.96
C LYS A 206 9.24 24.08 -5.97
N PRO A 207 9.15 25.35 -6.41
CA PRO A 207 10.18 26.36 -6.17
C PRO A 207 10.28 26.62 -4.66
N PHE A 208 11.51 26.75 -4.17
CA PHE A 208 11.78 27.34 -2.87
C PHE A 208 11.40 28.83 -2.92
N ASP A 209 10.28 29.19 -2.30
CA ASP A 209 10.14 30.50 -1.69
C ASP A 209 10.64 30.42 -0.24
N SER A 210 11.44 31.43 0.11
CA SER A 210 12.32 31.51 1.26
C SER A 210 11.70 31.07 2.59
N LEU A 211 12.18 29.92 3.09
CA LEU A 211 12.27 29.66 4.52
C LEU A 211 13.76 29.61 4.86
N SER A 212 14.11 30.29 5.95
CA SER A 212 15.46 30.35 6.53
C SER A 212 16.15 28.98 6.57
N PRO A 213 17.50 28.92 6.58
CA PRO A 213 18.22 27.67 6.71
C PRO A 213 17.97 27.08 8.10
N LEU A 214 16.95 26.22 8.22
CA LEU A 214 16.84 25.29 9.32
C LEU A 214 17.77 24.12 9.00
N GLU A 215 18.88 24.08 9.71
CA GLU A 215 19.63 22.87 9.98
C GLU A 215 18.68 21.78 10.43
N GLU A 216 18.49 20.71 9.66
CA GLU A 216 18.03 19.43 10.20
C GLU A 216 18.34 18.30 9.20
N SER A 217 19.20 17.38 9.60
CA SER A 217 19.25 16.04 9.02
C SER A 217 17.82 15.47 8.99
N ALA A 218 17.37 14.88 7.88
CA ALA A 218 16.05 14.25 7.80
C ALA A 218 15.82 13.35 9.04
N GLN A 219 14.93 13.80 9.94
CA GLN A 219 14.62 13.10 11.18
C GLN A 219 13.95 11.76 10.85
N LEU A 220 14.22 10.72 11.64
CA LEU A 220 13.65 9.37 11.48
C LEU A 220 12.25 9.31 12.09
N GLY A 221 11.31 8.63 11.44
CA GLY A 221 9.92 8.49 11.89
C GLY A 221 9.01 9.63 11.44
N LEU A 222 7.75 9.60 11.88
CA LEU A 222 6.73 10.62 11.61
C LEU A 222 5.92 10.89 12.88
N PRO A 223 5.65 12.14 13.27
CA PRO A 223 4.76 12.42 14.40
C PRO A 223 3.40 11.78 14.20
N TRP A 224 2.80 11.27 15.29
CA TRP A 224 1.51 10.57 15.23
C TRP A 224 0.41 11.35 14.50
N GLN A 225 0.30 12.65 14.79
CA GLN A 225 -0.68 13.54 14.15
C GLN A 225 -0.51 13.57 12.62
N GLU A 226 0.72 13.46 12.12
CA GLU A 226 0.98 13.40 10.68
C GLU A 226 0.67 12.01 10.10
N VAL A 227 0.87 10.93 10.86
CA VAL A 227 0.52 9.56 10.44
C VAL A 227 -0.98 9.43 10.22
N VAL A 228 -1.80 9.88 11.18
CA VAL A 228 -3.26 9.74 11.13
C VAL A 228 -3.93 10.70 10.15
N ALA A 229 -3.29 11.85 9.87
CA ALA A 229 -3.79 12.84 8.92
C ALA A 229 -3.56 12.47 7.45
N ILE A 230 -2.81 11.40 7.15
CA ILE A 230 -2.62 10.96 5.77
C ILE A 230 -3.96 10.44 5.21
N PRO A 231 -4.46 10.99 4.08
CA PRO A 231 -5.70 10.55 3.47
C PRO A 231 -5.67 9.06 3.11
N GLN A 232 -6.78 8.36 3.36
CA GLN A 232 -6.91 6.92 3.12
C GLN A 232 -8.04 6.64 2.14
N ILE A 233 -7.84 5.64 1.27
CA ILE A 233 -8.91 5.06 0.48
C ILE A 233 -9.79 4.25 1.43
N ASP A 234 -11.05 4.63 1.54
CA ASP A 234 -12.04 4.01 2.42
C ASP A 234 -13.00 3.11 1.63
N SER A 235 -13.51 3.61 0.49
CA SER A 235 -14.30 2.81 -0.46
C SER A 235 -13.93 3.18 -1.88
N TRP A 236 -14.06 2.24 -2.81
CA TRP A 236 -13.71 2.46 -4.20
C TRP A 236 -14.52 1.59 -5.15
N ALA A 237 -14.66 2.04 -6.40
CA ALA A 237 -15.19 1.25 -7.49
C ALA A 237 -14.39 1.50 -8.76
N LEU A 238 -14.31 0.47 -9.60
CA LEU A 238 -13.57 0.48 -10.85
C LEU A 238 -14.54 0.16 -11.99
N ASN A 239 -14.39 0.85 -13.11
CA ASN A 239 -15.25 0.63 -14.26
C ASN A 239 -14.94 -0.71 -14.96
N PRO A 240 -15.87 -1.25 -15.76
CA PRO A 240 -15.69 -2.55 -16.42
C PRO A 240 -14.46 -2.63 -17.33
N SER A 241 -14.13 -1.55 -18.05
CA SER A 241 -12.91 -1.44 -18.87
C SER A 241 -11.61 -1.38 -18.05
N GLY A 242 -11.66 -0.97 -16.78
CA GLY A 242 -10.51 -0.86 -15.89
C GLY A 242 -9.65 0.41 -16.11
N ASP A 243 -10.16 1.39 -16.83
CA ASP A 243 -9.47 2.65 -17.17
C ASP A 243 -10.02 3.88 -16.43
N ALA A 244 -10.97 3.71 -15.51
CA ALA A 244 -11.42 4.75 -14.60
C ALA A 244 -11.90 4.20 -13.25
N ALA A 245 -11.67 4.97 -12.19
CA ALA A 245 -12.09 4.63 -10.84
C ALA A 245 -12.71 5.83 -10.11
N VAL A 246 -13.60 5.53 -9.16
CA VAL A 246 -14.09 6.48 -8.15
C VAL A 246 -13.63 6.03 -6.77
N LEU A 247 -13.19 6.98 -5.96
CA LEU A 247 -12.56 6.72 -4.67
C LEU A 247 -13.22 7.62 -3.62
N ARG A 248 -13.70 7.05 -2.52
CA ARG A 248 -13.97 7.82 -1.31
C ARG A 248 -12.70 7.87 -0.47
N ILE A 249 -12.21 9.09 -0.25
CA ILE A 249 -11.02 9.35 0.53
C ILE A 249 -11.43 9.93 1.89
N ALA A 250 -11.01 9.28 2.97
CA ALA A 250 -11.21 9.71 4.34
C ALA A 250 -9.94 10.41 4.87
N THR A 251 -10.10 11.61 5.43
CA THR A 251 -8.99 12.39 6.02
C THR A 251 -9.36 12.84 7.43
N LEU A 252 -8.60 12.41 8.43
CA LEU A 252 -8.77 12.86 9.81
C LEU A 252 -8.03 14.19 10.02
N ASP A 253 -8.74 15.20 10.51
CA ASP A 253 -8.11 16.37 11.12
C ASP A 253 -7.78 16.03 12.60
N PRO A 254 -6.50 15.83 12.95
CA PRO A 254 -6.11 15.40 14.29
C PRO A 254 -6.28 16.50 15.35
N VAL A 255 -6.51 17.75 14.96
CA VAL A 255 -6.73 18.87 15.89
C VAL A 255 -8.21 19.02 16.21
N GLN A 256 -9.07 18.83 15.20
CA GLN A 256 -10.52 18.94 15.38
C GLN A 256 -11.19 17.61 15.77
N ASP A 257 -10.47 16.50 15.64
CA ASP A 257 -10.99 15.14 15.80
C ASP A 257 -12.21 14.89 14.90
N LYS A 258 -12.09 15.31 13.64
CA LYS A 258 -13.14 15.19 12.62
C LYS A 258 -12.60 14.57 11.36
N THR A 259 -13.32 13.58 10.84
CA THR A 259 -12.97 12.94 9.57
C THR A 259 -13.80 13.53 8.44
N SER A 260 -13.15 14.15 7.46
CA SER A 260 -13.79 14.54 6.20
C SER A 260 -13.75 13.39 5.20
N HIS A 261 -14.75 13.35 4.33
CA HIS A 261 -14.87 12.34 3.28
C HIS A 261 -15.08 13.04 1.93
N GLU A 262 -14.24 12.71 0.96
CA GLU A 262 -14.22 13.33 -0.37
C GLU A 262 -14.35 12.26 -1.45
N LEU A 263 -15.10 12.57 -2.50
CA LEU A 263 -15.15 11.77 -3.72
C LEU A 263 -14.03 12.21 -4.66
N HIS A 264 -13.12 11.31 -4.97
CA HIS A 264 -12.03 11.50 -5.90
C HIS A 264 -12.30 10.72 -7.19
N LEU A 265 -11.95 11.32 -8.33
CA LEU A 265 -12.09 10.71 -9.65
C LEU A 265 -10.71 10.41 -10.22
N LEU A 266 -10.56 9.22 -10.80
CA LEU A 266 -9.31 8.78 -11.40
C LEU A 266 -9.57 8.27 -12.82
N ALA A 267 -8.78 8.76 -13.77
CA ALA A 267 -8.64 8.18 -15.10
C ALA A 267 -7.28 7.46 -15.15
N ILE A 268 -7.29 6.22 -15.62
CA ILE A 268 -6.13 5.32 -15.60
C ILE A 268 -5.66 5.12 -17.03
N ASN A 269 -4.45 5.59 -17.33
CA ASN A 269 -3.79 5.34 -18.61
C ASN A 269 -2.50 4.55 -18.35
N ALA A 270 -2.35 3.42 -19.05
CA ALA A 270 -1.22 2.51 -18.91
C ALA A 270 0.16 3.16 -19.12
N GLN A 271 0.24 4.32 -19.79
CA GLN A 271 1.50 5.03 -20.04
C GLN A 271 1.71 6.24 -19.11
N TYR A 272 0.65 6.80 -18.52
CA TYR A 272 0.74 8.02 -17.70
C TYR A 272 -0.29 8.01 -16.56
N PRO A 273 0.15 8.11 -15.29
CA PRO A 273 -0.78 8.32 -14.20
C PRO A 273 -1.32 9.76 -14.26
N ILE A 274 -2.65 9.90 -14.39
CA ILE A 274 -3.34 11.18 -14.23
C ILE A 274 -3.62 11.35 -12.74
N PRO A 275 -3.14 12.42 -12.07
CA PRO A 275 -3.43 12.63 -10.67
C PRO A 275 -4.94 12.62 -10.40
N PRO A 276 -5.42 11.94 -9.33
CA PRO A 276 -6.82 11.97 -8.99
C PRO A 276 -7.28 13.40 -8.66
N ILE A 277 -8.55 13.70 -8.94
CA ILE A 277 -9.15 15.00 -8.65
C ILE A 277 -10.21 14.84 -7.58
N VAL A 278 -10.18 15.74 -6.60
CA VAL A 278 -11.28 15.94 -5.66
C VAL A 278 -12.49 16.51 -6.42
N ALA A 279 -13.56 15.74 -6.55
CA ALA A 279 -14.80 16.20 -7.17
C ALA A 279 -15.64 17.02 -6.19
N GLU A 280 -15.96 16.43 -5.04
CA GLU A 280 -16.88 17.01 -4.04
C GLU A 280 -16.77 16.24 -2.70
N SER A 281 -17.35 16.78 -1.63
CA SER A 281 -17.53 16.03 -0.38
C SER A 281 -18.57 14.91 -0.56
N THR A 282 -18.42 13.82 0.18
CA THR A 282 -19.33 12.67 0.11
C THR A 282 -19.66 12.12 1.49
N HIS A 283 -20.73 11.33 1.61
CA HIS A 283 -21.14 10.73 2.88
C HIS A 283 -20.22 9.54 3.25
N PRO A 284 -19.83 9.36 4.53
CA PRO A 284 -19.02 8.22 5.00
C PRO A 284 -19.68 6.85 4.84
N GLY A 285 -20.98 6.82 4.53
CA GLY A 285 -21.74 5.60 4.25
C GLY A 285 -22.10 5.40 2.77
N ALA A 286 -21.64 6.27 1.86
CA ALA A 286 -21.93 6.15 0.43
C ALA A 286 -21.23 4.94 -0.21
N LEU A 287 -21.93 4.18 -1.05
CA LEU A 287 -21.38 3.06 -1.81
C LEU A 287 -21.42 3.34 -3.32
N PHE A 288 -20.48 2.75 -4.07
CA PHE A 288 -20.29 3.00 -5.49
C PHE A 288 -20.23 1.68 -6.29
N THR A 289 -20.83 1.65 -7.47
CA THR A 289 -20.63 0.57 -8.46
C THR A 289 -20.85 1.11 -9.87
N PHE A 290 -20.09 0.63 -10.85
CA PHE A 290 -20.26 1.07 -12.24
C PHE A 290 -21.39 0.29 -12.92
N LEU A 291 -22.22 1.01 -13.68
CA LEU A 291 -23.26 0.45 -14.53
C LEU A 291 -22.76 0.26 -15.97
N GLU A 292 -21.96 1.22 -16.42
CA GLU A 292 -21.30 1.28 -17.74
C GLU A 292 -19.87 1.82 -17.54
N ASP A 293 -19.05 1.90 -18.59
CA ASP A 293 -17.66 2.38 -18.47
C ASP A 293 -17.56 3.85 -17.99
N ASP A 294 -18.59 4.64 -18.22
CA ASP A 294 -18.68 6.08 -17.95
C ASP A 294 -19.90 6.46 -17.09
N VAL A 295 -20.68 5.48 -16.60
CA VAL A 295 -21.81 5.71 -15.69
C VAL A 295 -21.68 4.85 -14.45
N PHE A 296 -21.75 5.47 -13.27
CA PHE A 296 -21.76 4.75 -12.00
C PHE A 296 -22.98 5.11 -11.15
N ALA A 297 -23.40 4.16 -10.33
CA ALA A 297 -24.42 4.32 -9.32
C ALA A 297 -23.81 4.67 -7.97
N THR A 298 -24.49 5.54 -7.23
CA THR A 298 -24.19 5.90 -5.85
C THR A 298 -25.37 5.56 -4.97
N LEU A 299 -25.13 4.83 -3.89
CA LEU A 299 -26.10 4.61 -2.83
C LEU A 299 -25.68 5.43 -1.60
N THR A 300 -26.43 6.49 -1.27
CA THR A 300 -26.03 7.46 -0.25
C THR A 300 -27.08 7.55 0.87
N PRO A 301 -26.66 7.57 2.15
CA PRO A 301 -27.57 7.85 3.26
C PRO A 301 -28.26 9.21 3.14
N THR A 302 -29.53 9.25 3.52
CA THR A 302 -30.34 10.46 3.68
C THR A 302 -31.18 10.33 4.95
N ASP A 303 -31.85 11.40 5.38
CA ASP A 303 -32.68 11.39 6.59
C ASP A 303 -33.76 10.29 6.53
N GLY A 304 -33.51 9.16 7.21
CA GLY A 304 -34.42 8.02 7.31
C GLY A 304 -34.58 7.16 6.04
N SER A 305 -33.74 7.34 5.01
CA SER A 305 -33.79 6.54 3.78
C SER A 305 -32.45 6.50 3.04
N TRP A 306 -32.35 5.71 1.98
CA TRP A 306 -31.18 5.64 1.12
C TRP A 306 -31.50 6.11 -0.29
N GLN A 307 -30.71 7.04 -0.82
CA GLN A 307 -30.88 7.55 -2.18
C GLN A 307 -30.00 6.75 -3.13
N LEU A 308 -30.60 6.09 -4.12
CA LEU A 308 -29.90 5.52 -5.27
C LEU A 308 -29.93 6.53 -6.41
N ALA A 309 -28.76 6.92 -6.90
CA ALA A 309 -28.60 7.85 -8.01
C ALA A 309 -27.54 7.37 -8.99
N THR A 310 -27.57 7.88 -10.22
CA THR A 310 -26.53 7.65 -11.23
C THR A 310 -25.79 8.93 -11.56
N ARG A 311 -24.52 8.80 -11.92
CA ARG A 311 -23.66 9.92 -12.34
C ARG A 311 -22.83 9.54 -13.55
N GLN A 312 -22.70 10.49 -14.47
CA GLN A 312 -21.78 10.40 -15.60
C GLN A 312 -20.37 10.75 -15.14
N LEU A 313 -19.40 9.91 -15.45
CA LEU A 313 -17.97 10.19 -15.35
C LEU A 313 -17.45 10.60 -16.73
N ASN A 314 -17.08 11.86 -16.89
CA ASN A 314 -16.48 12.36 -18.13
C ASN A 314 -14.96 12.21 -18.02
N TYR A 315 -14.40 11.23 -18.74
CA TYR A 315 -12.96 10.97 -18.76
C TYR A 315 -12.47 10.61 -20.17
N SER A 316 -11.15 10.59 -20.34
CA SER A 316 -10.49 10.06 -21.52
C SER A 316 -9.24 9.31 -21.09
N SER A 317 -9.02 8.13 -21.67
CA SER A 317 -7.81 7.34 -21.47
C SER A 317 -6.75 7.56 -22.57
N ALA A 318 -7.00 8.49 -23.52
CA ALA A 318 -6.09 8.79 -24.62
C ALA A 318 -4.91 9.72 -24.22
N GLN A 319 -3.86 9.76 -25.04
CA GLN A 319 -2.75 10.71 -24.90
C GLN A 319 -3.27 12.15 -24.97
N GLY A 320 -2.96 12.98 -23.96
CA GLY A 320 -3.49 14.35 -23.81
C GLY A 320 -4.81 14.42 -23.02
N ALA A 321 -5.16 13.39 -22.25
CA ALA A 321 -6.39 13.35 -21.46
C ALA A 321 -6.55 14.55 -20.53
N HIS A 322 -7.80 15.05 -20.48
CA HIS A 322 -8.19 16.05 -19.51
C HIS A 322 -8.42 15.41 -18.14
N PRO A 323 -8.25 16.18 -17.06
CA PRO A 323 -8.62 15.73 -15.72
C PRO A 323 -10.10 15.27 -15.72
N PRO A 324 -10.44 14.08 -15.18
CA PRO A 324 -11.82 13.58 -15.19
C PRO A 324 -12.78 14.56 -14.50
N SER A 325 -14.04 14.61 -14.95
CA SER A 325 -15.06 15.46 -14.35
C SER A 325 -16.36 14.71 -14.13
N LEU A 326 -17.19 15.25 -13.24
CA LEU A 326 -18.39 14.60 -12.79
C LEU A 326 -19.64 15.30 -13.32
N GLY A 327 -20.53 14.53 -13.93
CA GLY A 327 -21.87 14.98 -14.29
C GLY A 327 -22.76 15.23 -13.07
N GLY A 328 -23.93 15.82 -13.33
CA GLY A 328 -24.97 15.99 -12.32
C GLY A 328 -25.46 14.65 -11.78
N SER A 329 -25.90 14.64 -10.52
CA SER A 329 -26.54 13.47 -9.92
C SER A 329 -27.99 13.35 -10.39
N VAL A 330 -28.36 12.17 -10.89
CA VAL A 330 -29.71 11.85 -11.33
C VAL A 330 -30.30 10.80 -10.40
N GLU A 331 -31.33 11.15 -9.63
CA GLU A 331 -32.00 10.21 -8.74
C GLU A 331 -32.68 9.10 -9.54
N VAL A 332 -32.35 7.84 -9.19
CA VAL A 332 -32.99 6.64 -9.72
C VAL A 332 -34.21 6.29 -8.89
N THR A 333 -34.04 6.23 -7.56
CA THR A 333 -35.10 5.95 -6.58
C THR A 333 -34.62 6.23 -5.15
N LYS A 334 -35.56 6.32 -4.20
CA LYS A 334 -35.29 6.27 -2.76
C LYS A 334 -35.72 4.95 -2.18
N LEU A 335 -34.89 4.37 -1.33
CA LEU A 335 -35.06 3.06 -0.72
C LEU A 335 -35.25 3.25 0.79
N ALA A 336 -36.39 2.78 1.30
CA ALA A 336 -36.60 2.66 2.73
C ALA A 336 -35.95 1.35 3.19
N ILE A 337 -34.74 1.47 3.74
CA ILE A 337 -33.95 0.37 4.29
C ILE A 337 -33.65 0.75 5.74
N ALA A 338 -34.01 -0.11 6.68
CA ALA A 338 -33.80 0.11 8.11
C ALA A 338 -32.36 -0.25 8.53
N GLY A 339 -31.79 -1.28 7.90
CA GLY A 339 -30.41 -1.69 8.12
C GLY A 339 -29.37 -0.84 7.39
N GLN A 340 -28.11 -1.23 7.53
CA GLN A 340 -26.95 -0.62 6.89
C GLN A 340 -26.57 -1.41 5.63
N PRO A 341 -26.70 -0.85 4.43
CA PRO A 341 -26.07 -1.37 3.22
C PRO A 341 -24.56 -1.51 3.40
N THR A 342 -24.03 -2.68 3.07
CA THR A 342 -22.60 -3.00 3.19
C THR A 342 -21.95 -3.28 1.84
N GLN A 343 -22.73 -3.71 0.84
CA GLN A 343 -22.23 -4.02 -0.49
C GLN A 343 -23.27 -3.65 -1.56
N ILE A 344 -22.81 -3.11 -2.70
CA ILE A 344 -23.60 -3.01 -3.92
C ILE A 344 -22.84 -3.61 -5.10
N VAL A 345 -23.52 -4.44 -5.89
CA VAL A 345 -22.95 -5.07 -7.10
C VAL A 345 -23.95 -4.95 -8.25
N TYR A 346 -23.46 -4.74 -9.46
CA TYR A 346 -24.30 -4.63 -10.65
C TYR A 346 -23.93 -5.69 -11.68
N SER A 347 -24.95 -6.31 -12.27
CA SER A 347 -24.79 -7.21 -13.41
C SER A 347 -25.40 -6.57 -14.65
N ALA A 348 -24.55 -6.21 -15.62
CA ALA A 348 -24.97 -5.47 -16.81
C ALA A 348 -25.92 -6.27 -17.72
N LYS A 349 -25.67 -7.58 -17.94
CA LYS A 349 -26.57 -8.38 -18.79
C LYS A 349 -27.85 -8.79 -18.08
N ALA A 350 -27.85 -8.91 -16.74
CA ALA A 350 -29.08 -9.08 -15.97
C ALA A 350 -29.89 -7.77 -15.84
N GLY A 351 -29.22 -6.61 -15.89
CA GLY A 351 -29.81 -5.30 -15.61
C GLY A 351 -30.27 -5.16 -14.15
N ILE A 352 -29.61 -5.86 -13.23
CA ILE A 352 -29.95 -5.90 -11.79
C ILE A 352 -28.79 -5.30 -10.98
N LEU A 353 -29.12 -4.31 -10.15
CA LEU A 353 -28.26 -3.80 -9.09
C LEU A 353 -28.70 -4.42 -7.75
N SER A 354 -27.81 -5.15 -7.12
CA SER A 354 -28.04 -5.83 -5.85
C SER A 354 -27.45 -5.05 -4.69
N ILE A 355 -28.18 -4.97 -3.58
CA ILE A 355 -27.78 -4.26 -2.36
C ILE A 355 -27.88 -5.24 -1.19
N VAL A 356 -26.74 -5.49 -0.54
CA VAL A 356 -26.65 -6.29 0.70
C VAL A 356 -26.84 -5.37 1.89
N VAL A 357 -27.67 -5.77 2.85
CA VAL A 357 -28.00 -4.99 4.04
C VAL A 357 -27.75 -5.81 5.29
N GLN A 358 -27.03 -5.23 6.26
CA GLN A 358 -26.80 -5.81 7.58
C GLN A 358 -27.51 -5.02 8.68
N GLY A 359 -27.81 -5.66 9.82
CA GLY A 359 -28.42 -5.01 10.98
C GLY A 359 -29.88 -4.57 10.80
N GLY A 360 -30.54 -4.97 9.70
CA GLY A 360 -31.95 -4.70 9.40
C GLY A 360 -32.87 -5.89 9.71
N GLN A 361 -34.13 -5.83 9.26
CA GLN A 361 -35.00 -7.01 9.26
C GLN A 361 -34.44 -8.05 8.27
N PRO A 362 -34.57 -9.37 8.54
CA PRO A 362 -34.09 -10.41 7.63
C PRO A 362 -34.62 -10.28 6.19
N ASP A 363 -35.85 -9.78 6.03
CA ASP A 363 -36.46 -9.53 4.71
C ASP A 363 -35.79 -8.40 3.90
N GLU A 364 -34.84 -7.69 4.49
CA GLU A 364 -34.04 -6.66 3.85
C GLU A 364 -32.63 -7.12 3.50
N ALA A 365 -32.23 -8.34 3.84
CA ALA A 365 -30.86 -8.82 3.70
C ALA A 365 -30.31 -8.68 2.26
N LEU A 366 -31.19 -8.77 1.26
CA LEU A 366 -30.87 -8.54 -0.15
C LEU A 366 -32.00 -7.79 -0.86
N LEU A 367 -31.68 -6.66 -1.49
CA LEU A 367 -32.56 -5.98 -2.44
C LEU A 367 -32.00 -6.16 -3.86
N ALA A 368 -32.88 -6.51 -4.81
CA ALA A 368 -32.56 -6.58 -6.23
C ALA A 368 -33.32 -5.48 -6.98
N VAL A 369 -32.61 -4.47 -7.47
CA VAL A 369 -33.16 -3.31 -8.17
C VAL A 369 -32.96 -3.51 -9.68
N LYS A 370 -34.05 -3.73 -10.40
CA LYS A 370 -34.03 -3.83 -11.86
C LYS A 370 -33.93 -2.44 -12.45
N LEU A 371 -32.83 -2.18 -13.13
CA LEU A 371 -32.56 -0.90 -13.77
C LEU A 371 -32.97 -0.93 -15.24
N LYS A 372 -33.59 0.15 -15.70
CA LYS A 372 -33.87 0.39 -17.12
C LYS A 372 -33.35 1.75 -17.52
N GLN A 373 -32.65 1.76 -18.65
CA GLN A 373 -32.17 2.98 -19.30
C GLN A 373 -33.22 3.46 -20.32
N LYS A 374 -33.49 4.77 -20.34
CA LYS A 374 -34.38 5.42 -21.32
C LYS A 374 -33.71 6.71 -21.82
N GLY A 375 -32.99 6.62 -22.94
CA GLY A 375 -32.02 7.66 -23.31
C GLY A 375 -30.90 7.68 -22.28
N ASP A 376 -30.46 8.86 -21.85
CA ASP A 376 -29.36 8.99 -20.86
C ASP A 376 -29.83 8.83 -19.40
N LEU A 377 -31.11 8.51 -19.17
CA LEU A 377 -31.70 8.43 -17.84
C LEU A 377 -31.92 6.99 -17.39
N TRP A 378 -31.49 6.70 -16.16
CA TRP A 378 -31.71 5.43 -15.48
C TRP A 378 -32.91 5.52 -14.52
N LYS A 379 -33.71 4.46 -14.47
CA LYS A 379 -34.83 4.33 -13.52
C LYS A 379 -34.91 2.93 -12.93
N ALA A 380 -35.33 2.84 -11.67
CA ALA A 380 -35.76 1.59 -11.07
C ALA A 380 -37.10 1.17 -11.72
N ALA A 381 -37.07 0.09 -12.47
CA ALA A 381 -38.26 -0.50 -13.06
C ALA A 381 -39.00 -1.41 -12.09
N GLU A 382 -38.25 -2.08 -11.21
CA GLU A 382 -38.76 -3.04 -10.24
C GLU A 382 -37.76 -3.16 -9.09
N ILE A 383 -38.25 -3.37 -7.87
CA ILE A 383 -37.44 -3.65 -6.68
C ILE A 383 -38.00 -4.92 -6.05
N ARG A 384 -37.16 -5.95 -5.95
CA ARG A 384 -37.50 -7.24 -5.32
C ARG A 384 -36.68 -7.43 -4.05
N ARG A 385 -37.21 -8.25 -3.13
CA ARG A 385 -36.54 -8.72 -1.91
C ARG A 385 -36.43 -10.25 -1.99
N PRO A 386 -35.44 -10.78 -2.71
CA PRO A 386 -35.41 -12.19 -3.12
C PRO A 386 -35.34 -13.18 -1.96
N LEU A 387 -34.89 -12.71 -0.79
CA LEU A 387 -34.70 -13.53 0.41
C LEU A 387 -35.72 -13.22 1.51
N ALA A 388 -36.79 -12.50 1.19
CA ALA A 388 -37.89 -12.27 2.13
C ALA A 388 -38.44 -13.60 2.66
N ASP A 389 -38.74 -13.63 3.95
CA ASP A 389 -39.28 -14.77 4.69
C ASP A 389 -38.34 -15.99 4.84
N LEU A 390 -37.11 -15.94 4.33
CA LEU A 390 -36.15 -17.07 4.43
C LEU A 390 -35.29 -17.06 5.70
N ASN A 391 -35.35 -15.97 6.49
CA ASN A 391 -34.55 -15.79 7.71
C ASN A 391 -33.04 -16.03 7.49
N LEU A 392 -32.53 -15.51 6.37
CA LEU A 392 -31.13 -15.61 5.98
C LEU A 392 -30.43 -14.26 6.18
N VAL A 393 -29.15 -14.31 6.52
CA VAL A 393 -28.24 -13.17 6.45
C VAL A 393 -27.39 -13.33 5.19
N VAL A 394 -27.23 -12.28 4.39
CA VAL A 394 -26.29 -12.28 3.26
C VAL A 394 -24.94 -11.79 3.75
N GLU A 395 -23.94 -12.66 3.63
CA GLU A 395 -22.58 -12.40 4.07
C GLU A 395 -21.78 -11.72 2.95
N GLU A 396 -21.96 -12.18 1.70
CA GLU A 396 -21.25 -11.66 0.52
C GLU A 396 -22.04 -11.94 -0.76
N ILE A 397 -21.91 -11.08 -1.77
CA ILE A 397 -22.44 -11.33 -3.11
C ILE A 397 -21.39 -11.00 -4.19
N ALA A 398 -21.34 -11.83 -5.23
CA ALA A 398 -20.63 -11.53 -6.47
C ALA A 398 -21.59 -11.57 -7.67
N ALA A 399 -21.38 -10.67 -8.63
CA ALA A 399 -22.16 -10.60 -9.85
C ALA A 399 -21.41 -11.28 -11.01
N GLY A 400 -22.07 -12.23 -11.66
CA GLY A 400 -21.70 -12.73 -12.98
C GLY A 400 -22.47 -12.00 -14.07
N GLU A 401 -22.41 -12.53 -15.30
CA GLU A 401 -23.11 -11.91 -16.44
C GLU A 401 -24.64 -11.94 -16.28
N HIS A 402 -25.20 -13.07 -15.84
CA HIS A 402 -26.64 -13.28 -15.67
C HIS A 402 -27.03 -13.82 -14.28
N GLN A 403 -26.07 -14.41 -13.57
CA GLN A 403 -26.26 -15.04 -12.27
C GLN A 403 -25.50 -14.29 -11.19
N PHE A 404 -25.89 -14.52 -9.95
CA PHE A 404 -25.27 -13.99 -8.75
C PHE A 404 -24.85 -15.15 -7.87
N ALA A 405 -23.65 -15.06 -7.32
CA ALA A 405 -23.15 -15.97 -6.31
C ALA A 405 -23.39 -15.31 -4.95
N VAL A 406 -24.33 -15.85 -4.18
CA VAL A 406 -24.79 -15.28 -2.91
C VAL A 406 -24.35 -16.20 -1.78
N VAL A 407 -23.49 -15.69 -0.90
CA VAL A 407 -23.09 -16.37 0.34
C VAL A 407 -24.07 -15.96 1.42
N VAL A 408 -24.69 -16.94 2.06
CA VAL A 408 -25.70 -16.72 3.09
C VAL A 408 -25.41 -17.54 4.34
N SER A 409 -25.97 -17.09 5.46
CA SER A 409 -26.03 -17.87 6.69
C SER A 409 -27.45 -17.89 7.24
N ASP A 410 -27.78 -18.94 8.00
CA ASP A 410 -29.03 -18.98 8.76
C ASP A 410 -28.94 -17.96 9.90
N ALA A 411 -29.91 -17.05 10.01
CA ALA A 411 -29.93 -16.07 11.09
C ALA A 411 -30.08 -16.72 12.48
N ASN A 412 -30.57 -17.97 12.54
CA ASN A 412 -30.67 -18.78 13.75
C ASN A 412 -29.57 -19.86 13.83
N ARG A 413 -28.48 -19.75 13.04
CA ARG A 413 -27.39 -20.75 13.09
C ARG A 413 -26.91 -20.95 14.53
N PRO A 414 -26.53 -22.19 14.92
CA PRO A 414 -25.96 -22.44 16.24
C PRO A 414 -24.79 -21.50 16.50
N TRP A 415 -24.71 -20.99 17.73
CA TRP A 415 -23.70 -19.99 18.12
C TRP A 415 -22.26 -20.44 17.84
N ASN A 416 -21.98 -21.74 17.93
CA ASN A 416 -20.66 -22.30 17.67
C ASN A 416 -20.41 -22.68 16.20
N SER A 417 -21.37 -22.45 15.30
CA SER A 417 -21.25 -22.74 13.87
C SER A 417 -20.54 -21.58 13.16
N THR A 418 -19.70 -21.92 12.17
CA THR A 418 -19.07 -20.99 11.22
C THR A 418 -19.67 -21.13 9.82
N ARG A 419 -20.63 -22.04 9.65
CA ARG A 419 -21.19 -22.37 8.36
C ARG A 419 -21.83 -21.16 7.68
N THR A 420 -21.42 -20.98 6.42
CA THR A 420 -22.12 -20.17 5.43
C THR A 420 -22.25 -21.00 4.16
N ASP A 421 -23.34 -20.81 3.43
CA ASP A 421 -23.69 -21.58 2.24
C ASP A 421 -23.68 -20.68 1.00
N LEU A 422 -23.22 -21.22 -0.13
CA LEU A 422 -23.15 -20.52 -1.41
C LEU A 422 -24.24 -20.98 -2.38
N TYR A 423 -24.97 -20.02 -2.92
CA TYR A 423 -26.02 -20.24 -3.91
C TYR A 423 -25.73 -19.48 -5.20
N LEU A 424 -25.98 -20.12 -6.35
CA LEU A 424 -26.12 -19.41 -7.63
C LEU A 424 -27.59 -19.08 -7.85
N VAL A 425 -27.86 -17.79 -8.07
CA VAL A 425 -29.20 -17.25 -8.17
C VAL A 425 -29.33 -16.39 -9.42
N ASP A 426 -30.41 -16.55 -10.17
CA ASP A 426 -30.81 -15.59 -11.19
C ASP A 426 -31.81 -14.60 -10.57
N LEU A 427 -31.32 -13.42 -10.20
CA LEU A 427 -32.15 -12.37 -9.57
C LEU A 427 -33.09 -11.67 -10.57
N SER A 428 -32.98 -11.97 -11.86
CA SER A 428 -33.85 -11.42 -12.91
C SER A 428 -35.09 -12.27 -13.17
N SER A 429 -35.14 -13.50 -12.65
CA SER A 429 -36.25 -14.44 -12.80
C SER A 429 -36.70 -15.03 -11.45
N ASP A 430 -37.67 -15.95 -11.49
CA ASP A 430 -38.13 -16.75 -10.35
C ASP A 430 -37.56 -18.18 -10.39
N ASN A 431 -36.48 -18.39 -11.15
CA ASN A 431 -35.83 -19.69 -11.22
C ASN A 431 -35.30 -20.10 -9.84
N ALA A 432 -35.40 -21.39 -9.53
CA ALA A 432 -34.90 -21.92 -8.26
C ALA A 432 -33.37 -21.72 -8.17
N PRO A 433 -32.85 -21.28 -7.00
CA PRO A 433 -31.42 -21.13 -6.80
C PRO A 433 -30.73 -22.49 -6.79
N GLU A 434 -29.49 -22.53 -7.26
CA GLU A 434 -28.63 -23.71 -7.21
C GLU A 434 -27.70 -23.63 -6.00
N HIS A 435 -27.84 -24.58 -5.08
CA HIS A 435 -27.02 -24.65 -3.87
C HIS A 435 -25.71 -25.40 -4.13
N LEU A 436 -24.58 -24.69 -4.07
CA LEU A 436 -23.26 -25.22 -4.45
C LEU A 436 -22.54 -25.94 -3.30
N THR A 437 -22.70 -25.48 -2.07
CA THR A 437 -21.93 -25.97 -0.92
C THR A 437 -22.80 -26.88 -0.06
N ARG A 438 -22.56 -28.20 -0.12
CA ARG A 438 -23.35 -29.17 0.65
C ARG A 438 -22.42 -29.99 1.53
N GLY A 439 -22.70 -30.06 2.83
CA GLY A 439 -21.98 -30.94 3.76
C GLY A 439 -21.77 -30.34 5.15
N GLU A 440 -20.68 -30.78 5.79
CA GLU A 440 -20.24 -30.38 7.14
C GLU A 440 -19.19 -29.24 7.12
N HIS A 441 -19.16 -28.45 6.04
CA HIS A 441 -18.19 -27.37 5.84
C HIS A 441 -18.43 -26.18 6.79
N GLY A 442 -17.36 -25.40 6.99
CA GLY A 442 -17.42 -24.14 7.70
C GLY A 442 -17.71 -22.98 6.76
N THR A 443 -17.01 -21.86 7.00
CA THR A 443 -17.19 -20.61 6.26
C THR A 443 -16.87 -20.78 4.78
N VAL A 444 -17.72 -20.21 3.93
CA VAL A 444 -17.51 -19.93 2.52
C VAL A 444 -17.36 -18.42 2.33
N ARG A 445 -16.37 -17.97 1.55
CA ARG A 445 -16.13 -16.55 1.23
C ARG A 445 -15.56 -16.36 -0.18
N SER A 446 -15.53 -15.11 -0.62
CA SER A 446 -14.91 -14.62 -1.85
C SER A 446 -15.35 -15.37 -3.11
N PRO A 447 -16.66 -15.51 -3.39
CA PRO A 447 -17.08 -16.07 -4.67
C PRO A 447 -16.61 -15.17 -5.82
N SER A 448 -16.13 -15.78 -6.90
CA SER A 448 -15.61 -15.10 -8.08
C SER A 448 -16.11 -15.79 -9.35
N PHE A 449 -16.53 -15.01 -10.34
CA PHE A 449 -16.98 -15.52 -11.64
C PHE A 449 -15.89 -15.44 -12.70
N ALA A 450 -15.78 -16.49 -13.49
CA ALA A 450 -15.12 -16.43 -14.79
C ALA A 450 -16.12 -16.00 -15.88
N PRO A 451 -15.67 -15.45 -17.02
CA PRO A 451 -16.56 -15.11 -18.14
C PRO A 451 -17.33 -16.31 -18.70
N GLY A 452 -16.75 -17.52 -18.60
CA GLY A 452 -17.36 -18.77 -19.06
C GLY A 452 -18.49 -19.30 -18.15
N GLY A 453 -18.82 -18.60 -17.07
CA GLY A 453 -19.83 -19.03 -16.09
C GLY A 453 -19.30 -19.95 -14.99
N GLN A 454 -17.99 -20.25 -14.97
CA GLN A 454 -17.35 -20.94 -13.86
C GLN A 454 -17.38 -20.05 -12.62
N VAL A 455 -17.45 -20.68 -11.45
CA VAL A 455 -17.46 -19.99 -10.15
C VAL A 455 -16.41 -20.59 -9.25
N ALA A 456 -15.56 -19.76 -8.66
CA ALA A 456 -14.56 -20.18 -7.69
C ALA A 456 -14.84 -19.49 -6.36
N TRP A 457 -14.53 -20.16 -5.26
CA TRP A 457 -14.70 -19.59 -3.91
C TRP A 457 -13.68 -20.20 -2.96
N LEU A 458 -13.65 -19.66 -1.74
CA LEU A 458 -12.85 -20.17 -0.64
C LEU A 458 -13.76 -20.83 0.39
N GLN A 459 -13.42 -22.03 0.86
CA GLN A 459 -14.25 -22.80 1.80
C GLN A 459 -13.41 -23.52 2.85
N GLN A 460 -13.87 -23.47 4.10
CA GLN A 460 -13.36 -24.29 5.21
C GLN A 460 -13.96 -25.69 5.16
N ARG A 461 -13.20 -26.71 5.58
CA ARG A 461 -13.67 -28.10 5.57
C ARG A 461 -14.58 -28.42 6.76
N GLN A 462 -14.41 -27.71 7.88
CA GLN A 462 -15.07 -28.05 9.13
C GLN A 462 -15.90 -26.89 9.69
N ASP A 463 -17.18 -27.17 9.95
CA ASP A 463 -18.05 -26.26 10.71
C ASP A 463 -17.56 -26.06 12.15
N GLY A 464 -17.64 -24.82 12.64
CA GLY A 464 -17.27 -24.42 13.99
C GLY A 464 -15.77 -24.25 14.21
N ASN A 465 -14.94 -24.54 13.20
CA ASN A 465 -13.52 -24.21 13.22
C ASN A 465 -13.30 -22.81 12.63
N ALA A 466 -13.36 -21.79 13.48
CA ALA A 466 -13.23 -20.38 13.07
C ALA A 466 -11.86 -20.04 12.45
N ARG A 467 -10.86 -20.92 12.55
CA ARG A 467 -9.49 -20.69 12.08
C ARG A 467 -8.99 -21.79 11.14
N ASP A 468 -9.90 -22.59 10.57
CA ASP A 468 -9.56 -23.58 9.54
C ASP A 468 -9.08 -22.87 8.27
N MET A 469 -8.14 -23.51 7.58
CA MET A 469 -7.65 -23.08 6.28
C MET A 469 -8.78 -23.01 5.28
N ARG A 470 -8.87 -21.88 4.60
CA ARG A 470 -9.79 -21.65 3.49
C ARG A 470 -9.16 -22.19 2.21
N ARG A 471 -9.76 -23.25 1.67
CA ARG A 471 -9.28 -23.96 0.48
C ARG A 471 -10.03 -23.48 -0.77
N PRO A 472 -9.36 -23.37 -1.92
CA PRO A 472 -10.02 -22.95 -3.15
C PRO A 472 -10.90 -24.08 -3.71
N TRP A 473 -12.11 -23.72 -4.10
CA TRP A 473 -13.08 -24.58 -4.77
C TRP A 473 -13.45 -24.01 -6.13
N LEU A 474 -13.87 -24.89 -7.04
CA LEU A 474 -14.28 -24.54 -8.39
C LEU A 474 -15.58 -25.25 -8.74
N TYR A 475 -16.48 -24.53 -9.39
CA TYR A 475 -17.71 -25.02 -9.98
C TYR A 475 -17.67 -24.76 -11.49
N ASP A 476 -17.88 -25.82 -12.25
CA ASP A 476 -17.97 -25.79 -13.71
C ASP A 476 -18.93 -26.88 -14.19
N GLN A 477 -19.74 -26.56 -15.20
CA GLN A 477 -20.67 -27.50 -15.87
C GLN A 477 -21.53 -28.36 -14.89
N GLY A 478 -22.03 -27.77 -13.80
CA GLY A 478 -22.88 -28.48 -12.84
C GLY A 478 -22.13 -29.31 -11.80
N HIS A 479 -20.81 -29.18 -11.71
CA HIS A 479 -19.98 -29.93 -10.78
C HIS A 479 -19.09 -28.99 -9.96
N ALA A 480 -19.13 -29.15 -8.63
CA ALA A 480 -18.27 -28.46 -7.68
C ALA A 480 -17.20 -29.42 -7.14
N TRP A 481 -15.94 -28.97 -7.06
CA TRP A 481 -14.85 -29.72 -6.44
C TRP A 481 -13.84 -28.81 -5.74
N GLU A 482 -13.17 -29.35 -4.73
CA GLU A 482 -12.03 -28.71 -4.08
C GLU A 482 -10.81 -28.81 -5.01
N ILE A 483 -10.07 -27.71 -5.18
CA ILE A 483 -8.80 -27.73 -5.91
C ILE A 483 -7.72 -28.33 -5.01
N ASP A 484 -7.13 -29.44 -5.44
CA ASP A 484 -5.97 -30.03 -4.78
C ASP A 484 -4.75 -29.12 -4.94
N THR A 485 -4.29 -28.51 -3.85
CA THR A 485 -3.12 -27.61 -3.83
C THR A 485 -1.83 -28.31 -3.37
N GLY A 486 -1.84 -29.63 -3.19
CA GLY A 486 -0.70 -30.39 -2.66
C GLY A 486 -0.36 -30.01 -1.22
N ASP A 487 0.93 -29.84 -0.93
CA ASP A 487 1.47 -29.53 0.41
C ASP A 487 1.25 -28.07 0.87
N TRP A 488 0.46 -27.30 0.12
CA TRP A 488 0.11 -25.92 0.46
C TRP A 488 -0.69 -25.83 1.76
N ASP A 489 -0.22 -25.01 2.72
CA ASP A 489 -0.75 -24.93 4.07
C ASP A 489 -1.14 -23.50 4.52
N LEU A 490 -1.18 -22.54 3.58
CA LEU A 490 -1.55 -21.16 3.85
C LEU A 490 -3.02 -20.89 3.51
N THR A 491 -3.67 -20.03 4.29
CA THR A 491 -5.06 -19.62 4.05
C THR A 491 -5.12 -18.44 3.09
N ALA A 492 -6.01 -18.52 2.10
CA ALA A 492 -6.29 -17.39 1.20
C ALA A 492 -7.40 -16.50 1.78
N GLU A 493 -7.27 -15.19 1.56
CA GLU A 493 -8.27 -14.16 1.89
C GLU A 493 -9.25 -13.90 0.75
N LYS A 494 -8.73 -13.89 -0.47
CA LYS A 494 -9.49 -13.57 -1.68
C LYS A 494 -9.12 -14.51 -2.80
N ILE A 495 -10.09 -14.87 -3.65
CA ILE A 495 -9.87 -15.59 -4.90
C ILE A 495 -10.43 -14.78 -6.06
N LEU A 496 -9.64 -14.63 -7.12
CA LEU A 496 -9.95 -13.83 -8.29
C LEU A 496 -9.66 -14.62 -9.56
N PHE A 497 -10.64 -14.77 -10.43
CA PHE A 497 -10.39 -15.23 -11.80
C PHE A 497 -9.59 -14.20 -12.61
N SER A 498 -8.75 -14.69 -13.52
CA SER A 498 -8.31 -13.91 -14.65
C SER A 498 -9.50 -13.61 -15.58
N LYS A 499 -9.46 -12.48 -16.30
CA LYS A 499 -10.56 -12.06 -17.21
C LYS A 499 -10.81 -13.02 -18.37
N ASP A 500 -9.94 -13.99 -18.62
CA ASP A 500 -10.14 -15.06 -19.61
C ASP A 500 -10.54 -16.40 -18.97
N GLY A 501 -10.59 -16.48 -17.63
CA GLY A 501 -10.90 -17.69 -16.86
C GLY A 501 -9.77 -18.74 -16.83
N SER A 502 -8.61 -18.46 -17.43
CA SER A 502 -7.51 -19.43 -17.52
C SER A 502 -6.75 -19.64 -16.21
N ALA A 503 -6.85 -18.69 -15.28
CA ALA A 503 -6.18 -18.74 -14.00
C ALA A 503 -7.01 -18.20 -12.83
N LEU A 504 -6.62 -18.63 -11.63
CA LEU A 504 -7.07 -18.16 -10.34
C LEU A 504 -5.91 -17.47 -9.62
N ASN A 505 -6.20 -16.36 -8.96
CA ASN A 505 -5.24 -15.58 -8.21
C ASN A 505 -5.74 -15.44 -6.78
N LEU A 506 -4.97 -15.98 -5.86
CA LEU A 506 -5.26 -16.01 -4.43
C LEU A 506 -4.53 -14.87 -3.74
N LEU A 507 -5.21 -14.09 -2.93
CA LEU A 507 -4.57 -13.11 -2.06
C LEU A 507 -4.29 -13.78 -0.70
N VAL A 508 -3.02 -13.93 -0.32
CA VAL A 508 -2.60 -14.81 0.78
C VAL A 508 -1.63 -14.06 1.69
N PHE A 509 -1.84 -14.16 3.01
CA PHE A 509 -0.84 -13.73 4.00
C PHE A 509 0.31 -14.75 4.07
N HIS A 510 1.54 -14.27 4.03
CA HIS A 510 2.74 -15.07 4.26
C HIS A 510 3.88 -14.17 4.74
N GLU A 511 4.68 -14.64 5.69
CA GLU A 511 5.91 -13.97 6.13
C GLU A 511 5.79 -12.44 6.37
N GLN A 512 4.73 -11.99 7.04
CA GLN A 512 4.46 -10.57 7.34
C GLN A 512 4.07 -9.70 6.12
N VAL A 513 3.61 -10.29 5.01
CA VAL A 513 3.06 -9.57 3.86
C VAL A 513 1.83 -10.29 3.30
N GLN A 514 1.01 -9.58 2.52
CA GLN A 514 -0.05 -10.18 1.70
C GLN A 514 0.23 -9.93 0.22
N SER A 515 0.25 -10.99 -0.59
CA SER A 515 0.49 -10.88 -2.03
C SER A 515 -0.29 -11.94 -2.81
N PHE A 516 -0.28 -11.81 -4.14
CA PHE A 516 -0.92 -12.79 -5.01
C PHE A 516 -0.15 -14.11 -5.09
N TRP A 517 -0.91 -15.19 -5.23
CA TRP A 517 -0.45 -16.52 -5.59
C TRP A 517 -1.29 -17.04 -6.75
N HIS A 518 -0.61 -17.50 -7.78
CA HIS A 518 -1.20 -17.86 -9.05
C HIS A 518 -1.43 -19.37 -9.15
N ILE A 519 -2.59 -19.76 -9.68
CA ILE A 519 -2.97 -21.14 -9.99
C ILE A 519 -3.58 -21.19 -11.39
N TRP A 520 -3.11 -22.10 -12.24
CA TRP A 520 -3.80 -22.42 -13.49
C TRP A 520 -5.12 -23.13 -13.21
N THR A 521 -6.21 -22.68 -13.85
CA THR A 521 -7.55 -23.26 -13.64
C THR A 521 -7.52 -24.77 -13.90
N PRO A 522 -7.67 -25.61 -12.85
CA PRO A 522 -7.55 -27.05 -13.00
C PRO A 522 -8.86 -27.67 -13.51
N LYS A 523 -8.79 -28.91 -13.97
CA LYS A 523 -9.96 -29.76 -14.20
C LYS A 523 -10.19 -30.68 -12.99
N PRO A 524 -11.37 -31.29 -12.82
CA PRO A 524 -11.62 -32.24 -11.74
C PRO A 524 -10.64 -33.43 -11.71
N THR A 525 -10.06 -33.79 -12.86
CA THR A 525 -9.10 -34.89 -13.00
C THR A 525 -7.63 -34.43 -13.00
N SER A 526 -7.38 -33.14 -12.78
CA SER A 526 -6.02 -32.63 -12.65
C SER A 526 -5.35 -33.20 -11.40
N GLY A 527 -4.02 -33.37 -11.45
CA GLY A 527 -3.24 -33.57 -10.23
C GLY A 527 -3.13 -32.28 -9.41
N PRO A 528 -2.31 -32.27 -8.34
CA PRO A 528 -2.10 -31.10 -7.50
C PRO A 528 -1.67 -29.86 -8.29
N SER A 529 -2.34 -28.74 -8.04
CA SER A 529 -2.04 -27.41 -8.56
C SER A 529 -1.40 -26.56 -7.47
N THR A 530 -0.07 -26.62 -7.35
CA THR A 530 0.68 -25.84 -6.36
C THR A 530 0.60 -24.34 -6.68
N PRO A 531 0.13 -23.50 -5.74
CA PRO A 531 0.12 -22.05 -5.93
C PRO A 531 1.54 -21.48 -6.10
N VAL A 532 1.72 -20.54 -7.03
CA VAL A 532 3.00 -19.87 -7.30
C VAL A 532 2.95 -18.41 -6.85
N ARG A 533 3.84 -18.00 -5.94
CA ARG A 533 3.87 -16.64 -5.41
C ARG A 533 4.23 -15.62 -6.48
N ILE A 534 3.45 -14.55 -6.58
CA ILE A 534 3.81 -13.34 -7.29
C ILE A 534 4.55 -12.40 -6.33
N PRO A 535 5.74 -11.87 -6.71
CA PRO A 535 6.45 -10.88 -5.90
C PRO A 535 5.58 -9.65 -5.59
N SER A 536 5.89 -8.93 -4.51
CA SER A 536 5.24 -7.67 -4.16
C SER A 536 6.19 -6.82 -3.32
N SER A 537 6.24 -5.51 -3.56
CA SER A 537 7.04 -4.56 -2.76
C SER A 537 6.36 -4.09 -1.47
N GLY A 538 5.21 -4.67 -1.14
CA GLY A 538 4.47 -4.40 0.09
C GLY A 538 3.25 -5.32 0.22
N THR A 539 2.25 -4.88 0.96
CA THR A 539 1.04 -5.65 1.24
C THR A 539 -0.11 -5.17 0.37
N VAL A 540 -0.68 -6.08 -0.41
CA VAL A 540 -1.88 -5.86 -1.23
C VAL A 540 -3.11 -6.17 -0.36
N HIS A 541 -3.97 -5.17 -0.14
CA HIS A 541 -5.13 -5.25 0.76
C HIS A 541 -6.40 -5.68 0.02
N ASP A 542 -6.56 -5.17 -1.19
CA ASP A 542 -7.70 -5.46 -2.04
C ASP A 542 -7.30 -5.26 -3.50
N ALA A 543 -7.98 -5.95 -4.41
CA ALA A 543 -7.75 -5.84 -5.84
C ALA A 543 -8.91 -6.33 -6.69
N ILE A 544 -8.94 -5.82 -7.93
CA ILE A 544 -9.86 -6.18 -9.01
C ILE A 544 -9.01 -6.52 -10.24
N HIS A 545 -9.30 -7.65 -10.89
CA HIS A 545 -8.65 -8.03 -12.15
C HIS A 545 -9.27 -7.23 -13.32
N ILE A 546 -8.48 -6.40 -13.99
CA ILE A 546 -8.98 -5.49 -15.03
C ILE A 546 -8.85 -6.04 -16.44
N GLY A 547 -7.98 -7.02 -16.67
CA GLY A 547 -7.82 -7.57 -18.00
C GLY A 547 -6.49 -8.21 -18.24
N VAL A 548 -6.35 -8.68 -19.47
CA VAL A 548 -5.12 -9.24 -19.99
C VAL A 548 -4.59 -8.25 -21.05
N THR A 549 -3.39 -7.68 -20.87
CA THR A 549 -2.87 -6.74 -21.89
C THR A 549 -2.65 -7.44 -23.23
N ALA A 550 -2.48 -6.66 -24.30
CA ALA A 550 -2.08 -7.16 -25.62
C ALA A 550 -0.78 -8.01 -25.60
N SER A 551 0.03 -7.88 -24.54
CA SER A 551 1.22 -8.69 -24.28
C SER A 551 0.92 -10.01 -23.54
N ASN A 552 -0.35 -10.33 -23.33
CA ASN A 552 -0.84 -11.34 -22.40
C ASN A 552 -0.21 -11.18 -21.02
N HIS A 553 -0.52 -10.16 -20.24
CA HIS A 553 -0.18 -10.11 -18.80
C HIS A 553 -1.47 -10.11 -18.00
N SER A 554 -1.57 -10.77 -16.85
CA SER A 554 -2.69 -10.55 -15.92
C SER A 554 -2.50 -9.20 -15.23
N HIS A 555 -3.49 -8.31 -15.31
CA HIS A 555 -3.44 -6.98 -14.69
C HIS A 555 -4.47 -6.86 -13.58
N PHE A 556 -4.00 -6.46 -12.42
CA PHE A 556 -4.82 -6.12 -11.26
C PHE A 556 -4.67 -4.65 -10.95
N ILE A 557 -5.76 -4.01 -10.55
CA ILE A 557 -5.71 -2.74 -9.84
C ILE A 557 -6.13 -3.01 -8.41
N GLY A 558 -5.35 -2.52 -7.45
CA GLY A 558 -5.60 -2.78 -6.05
C GLY A 558 -5.01 -1.75 -5.11
N ILE A 559 -5.43 -1.82 -3.86
CA ILE A 559 -4.90 -0.99 -2.78
C ILE A 559 -3.68 -1.70 -2.21
N LYS A 560 -2.54 -1.00 -2.18
CA LYS A 560 -1.29 -1.52 -1.62
C LYS A 560 -0.66 -0.50 -0.68
N SER A 561 -0.06 -0.97 0.40
CA SER A 561 0.73 -0.16 1.33
C SER A 561 1.94 -0.93 1.88
N SER A 562 2.78 -0.24 2.63
CA SER A 562 3.93 -0.77 3.39
C SER A 562 4.11 0.07 4.65
N LEU A 563 5.01 -0.33 5.55
CA LEU A 563 5.40 0.45 6.73
C LEU A 563 5.97 1.84 6.38
N VAL A 564 6.37 2.04 5.13
CA VAL A 564 6.99 3.29 4.64
C VAL A 564 6.21 3.95 3.50
N SER A 565 5.03 3.45 3.15
CA SER A 565 4.18 4.06 2.13
C SER A 565 2.71 3.76 2.40
N SER A 566 1.90 4.80 2.55
CA SER A 566 0.46 4.70 2.82
C SER A 566 -0.33 4.02 1.70
N HIS A 567 -1.61 3.75 1.97
CA HIS A 567 -2.53 3.16 1.02
C HIS A 567 -2.66 4.01 -0.24
N ASN A 568 -2.29 3.41 -1.35
CA ASN A 568 -2.43 3.98 -2.68
C ASN A 568 -2.99 2.92 -3.62
N LEU A 569 -3.56 3.34 -4.74
CA LEU A 569 -3.87 2.43 -5.83
C LEU A 569 -2.60 2.07 -6.60
N TRP A 570 -2.51 0.82 -6.99
CA TRP A 570 -1.43 0.26 -7.80
C TRP A 570 -2.00 -0.63 -8.89
N VAL A 571 -1.34 -0.60 -10.03
CA VAL A 571 -1.34 -1.72 -10.97
C VAL A 571 -0.35 -2.75 -10.46
N VAL A 572 -0.79 -4.00 -10.39
CA VAL A 572 0.06 -5.16 -10.14
C VAL A 572 -0.15 -6.11 -11.30
N SER A 573 0.91 -6.39 -12.06
CA SER A 573 0.83 -7.18 -13.28
C SER A 573 1.87 -8.26 -13.28
N HIS A 574 1.51 -9.42 -13.84
CA HIS A 574 2.42 -10.56 -13.92
C HIS A 574 2.14 -11.40 -15.17
N SER A 575 3.10 -12.25 -15.53
CA SER A 575 2.96 -13.09 -16.72
C SER A 575 1.90 -14.19 -16.55
N PRO A 576 1.21 -14.59 -17.62
CA PRO A 576 0.39 -15.78 -17.76
C PRO A 576 1.09 -16.79 -18.69
N PHE A 577 2.42 -16.73 -18.83
CA PHE A 577 3.19 -17.82 -19.43
C PHE A 577 3.54 -18.86 -18.37
N SER A 578 4.28 -19.91 -18.73
CA SER A 578 4.55 -21.05 -17.83
C SER A 578 5.12 -20.65 -16.47
N ASP A 579 5.89 -19.56 -16.40
CA ASP A 579 6.32 -18.95 -15.14
C ASP A 579 5.58 -17.62 -14.94
N PRO A 580 4.63 -17.54 -14.00
CA PRO A 580 3.88 -16.31 -13.76
C PRO A 580 4.70 -15.22 -13.07
N THR A 581 5.91 -15.53 -12.59
CA THR A 581 6.82 -14.56 -11.96
C THR A 581 7.67 -13.78 -12.96
N ASP A 582 7.76 -14.27 -14.20
CA ASP A 582 8.38 -13.53 -15.30
C ASP A 582 7.57 -12.26 -15.62
N ASN A 583 8.25 -11.18 -16.01
CA ASN A 583 7.63 -9.91 -16.42
C ASN A 583 6.64 -9.29 -15.41
N PHE A 584 6.92 -9.46 -14.12
CA PHE A 584 6.21 -8.77 -13.05
C PHE A 584 6.43 -7.24 -13.08
N GLU A 585 5.37 -6.47 -12.90
CA GLU A 585 5.39 -5.00 -12.83
C GLU A 585 4.45 -4.48 -11.73
N GLU A 586 4.90 -3.45 -11.02
CA GLU A 586 4.04 -2.67 -10.12
C GLU A 586 4.13 -1.19 -10.46
N VAL A 587 2.98 -0.58 -10.75
CA VAL A 587 2.89 0.85 -11.07
C VAL A 587 1.97 1.53 -10.09
N ARG A 588 2.49 2.49 -9.32
CA ARG A 588 1.67 3.28 -8.41
C ARG A 588 0.81 4.27 -9.21
N LEU A 589 -0.50 4.31 -8.92
CA LEU A 589 -1.48 5.17 -9.59
C LEU A 589 -1.82 6.44 -8.78
N THR A 590 -1.67 6.41 -7.45
CA THR A 590 -1.99 7.55 -6.56
C THR A 590 -0.87 7.84 -5.57
N TRP A 591 -0.86 9.04 -4.97
CA TRP A 591 0.19 9.51 -4.03
C TRP A 591 -0.38 10.27 -2.84
N PHE A 592 -1.43 9.76 -2.20
CA PHE A 592 -2.18 10.49 -1.16
C PHE A 592 -1.31 10.95 0.03
N GLY A 593 -0.41 10.09 0.52
CA GLY A 593 0.49 10.42 1.64
C GLY A 593 1.83 11.04 1.27
N ASN A 594 2.14 11.20 -0.03
CA ASN A 594 3.51 11.50 -0.49
C ASN A 594 4.07 12.82 0.07
N ALA A 595 3.24 13.86 0.21
CA ALA A 595 3.66 15.14 0.77
C ALA A 595 4.12 15.05 2.24
N THR A 596 3.67 14.03 2.98
CA THR A 596 4.08 13.76 4.36
C THR A 596 5.22 12.76 4.40
N GLU A 597 5.07 11.64 3.70
CA GLU A 597 6.05 10.54 3.67
C GLU A 597 7.45 10.99 3.22
N THR A 598 7.55 11.95 2.29
CA THR A 598 8.86 12.39 1.78
C THR A 598 9.55 13.45 2.63
N ARG A 599 8.90 13.96 3.70
CA ARG A 599 9.50 15.00 4.57
C ARG A 599 10.50 14.43 5.56
N ARG A 600 10.41 13.15 5.88
CA ARG A 600 11.21 12.46 6.90
C ARG A 600 11.68 11.11 6.37
N THR A 601 12.66 10.51 7.05
CA THR A 601 13.05 9.13 6.74
C THR A 601 12.13 8.18 7.49
N LEU A 602 11.52 7.22 6.80
CA LEU A 602 10.71 6.17 7.43
C LEU A 602 11.50 4.87 7.54
N SER A 603 11.18 4.08 8.56
CA SER A 603 11.77 2.78 8.82
C SER A 603 10.78 1.67 8.46
N ALA A 604 11.26 0.69 7.69
CA ALA A 604 10.57 -0.59 7.48
C ALA A 604 10.88 -1.62 8.58
N GLY A 605 11.70 -1.24 9.57
CA GLY A 605 12.17 -2.12 10.63
C GLY A 605 13.26 -3.09 10.17
N GLN A 606 13.89 -3.75 11.14
CA GLN A 606 14.81 -4.85 10.94
C GLN A 606 14.10 -6.14 11.33
N LEU A 607 14.07 -7.11 10.41
CA LEU A 607 13.57 -8.45 10.70
C LEU A 607 14.50 -9.17 11.66
N PHE A 608 13.92 -9.95 12.58
CA PHE A 608 14.63 -10.90 13.42
C PHE A 608 13.82 -12.20 13.56
N GLU A 609 14.50 -13.28 13.92
CA GLU A 609 13.88 -14.59 14.16
C GLU A 609 14.58 -15.32 15.30
N TYR A 610 13.83 -16.16 15.99
CA TYR A 610 14.32 -17.02 17.08
C TYR A 610 13.52 -18.33 17.12
N GLY A 611 14.13 -19.39 17.63
CA GLY A 611 13.42 -20.64 17.89
C GLY A 611 12.68 -20.59 19.22
N ASN A 612 11.44 -21.07 19.24
CA ASN A 612 10.74 -21.31 20.50
C ASN A 612 11.10 -22.68 21.11
N ASP A 613 10.55 -22.95 22.27
CA ASP A 613 10.76 -24.18 23.03
C ASP A 613 10.08 -25.43 22.46
N GLN A 614 9.23 -25.27 21.43
CA GLN A 614 8.59 -26.34 20.66
C GLN A 614 9.25 -26.58 19.28
N GLY A 615 10.29 -25.82 18.94
CA GLY A 615 11.02 -25.95 17.68
C GLY A 615 10.44 -25.17 16.50
N ALA A 616 9.41 -24.34 16.71
CA ALA A 616 8.93 -23.40 15.70
C ALA A 616 9.86 -22.17 15.63
N ILE A 617 9.98 -21.59 14.43
CA ILE A 617 10.71 -20.34 14.23
C ILE A 617 9.71 -19.18 14.31
N ILE A 618 9.93 -18.28 15.26
CA ILE A 618 9.10 -17.10 15.47
C ILE A 618 9.77 -15.90 14.80
N LYS A 619 8.99 -15.10 14.07
CA LYS A 619 9.47 -13.92 13.35
C LYS A 619 8.96 -12.63 13.97
N GLY A 620 9.79 -11.60 13.97
CA GLY A 620 9.46 -10.27 14.47
C GLY A 620 10.16 -9.16 13.68
N ARG A 621 9.83 -7.91 14.02
CA ARG A 621 10.55 -6.72 13.55
C ARG A 621 10.89 -5.81 14.72
N ILE A 622 12.06 -5.19 14.62
CA ILE A 622 12.48 -4.13 15.53
C ILE A 622 12.70 -2.83 14.75
N PHE A 623 12.15 -1.75 15.27
CA PHE A 623 12.28 -0.41 14.74
C PHE A 623 13.13 0.37 15.73
N LEU A 624 14.30 0.81 15.30
CA LEU A 624 15.25 1.50 16.17
C LEU A 624 15.29 3.00 15.84
N PRO A 625 15.20 3.88 16.86
CA PRO A 625 15.38 5.32 16.68
C PRO A 625 16.86 5.63 16.45
N THR A 626 17.19 6.88 16.10
CA THR A 626 18.57 7.26 15.75
C THR A 626 19.52 7.13 16.95
N GLU A 627 19.01 7.39 18.15
CA GLU A 627 19.67 7.36 19.46
C GLU A 627 20.20 5.96 19.82
N ALA A 628 19.59 4.90 19.27
CA ALA A 628 19.99 3.51 19.48
C ALA A 628 21.44 3.24 19.04
N LYS A 629 22.02 4.08 18.17
CA LYS A 629 23.42 3.98 17.75
C LYS A 629 24.42 4.40 18.83
N GLN A 630 23.97 5.10 19.87
CA GLN A 630 24.83 5.73 20.88
C GLN A 630 24.56 5.21 22.28
N ARG A 631 23.33 4.80 22.57
CA ARG A 631 22.88 4.37 23.89
C ARG A 631 21.78 3.33 23.80
N LYS A 632 21.51 2.68 24.93
CA LYS A 632 20.27 1.93 25.11
C LYS A 632 19.07 2.89 25.09
N VAL A 633 18.00 2.49 24.43
CA VAL A 633 16.78 3.28 24.25
C VAL A 633 15.57 2.59 24.86
N PRO A 634 14.56 3.34 25.32
CA PRO A 634 13.32 2.75 25.79
C PRO A 634 12.54 2.12 24.63
N ALA A 635 11.66 1.15 24.91
CA ALA A 635 10.95 0.42 23.87
C ALA A 635 9.47 0.19 24.17
N MET A 636 8.66 0.26 23.10
CA MET A 636 7.28 -0.19 23.05
C MET A 636 7.24 -1.60 22.46
N VAL A 637 6.61 -2.54 23.17
CA VAL A 637 6.36 -3.91 22.69
C VAL A 637 4.91 -3.98 22.23
N TYR A 638 4.74 -4.19 20.93
CA TYR A 638 3.46 -4.24 20.25
C TYR A 638 2.97 -5.69 20.19
N ILE A 639 1.80 -5.94 20.78
CA ILE A 639 1.17 -7.26 20.85
C ILE A 639 -0.12 -7.22 20.02
N HIS A 640 -0.20 -8.08 19.00
CA HIS A 640 -1.33 -8.08 18.08
C HIS A 640 -2.51 -8.92 18.59
N GLY A 641 -3.70 -8.61 18.07
CA GLY A 641 -4.94 -9.32 18.31
C GLY A 641 -5.10 -10.57 17.45
N ASP A 642 -6.30 -11.14 17.48
CA ASP A 642 -6.67 -12.35 16.77
C ASP A 642 -7.64 -12.14 15.59
N GLU A 643 -7.72 -10.91 15.06
CA GLU A 643 -8.53 -10.60 13.88
C GLU A 643 -8.12 -11.37 12.60
N ASP A 644 -9.00 -11.38 11.59
CA ASP A 644 -8.72 -11.96 10.27
C ASP A 644 -7.46 -11.28 9.66
N GLY A 645 -6.45 -12.08 9.30
CA GLY A 645 -5.11 -11.58 8.97
C GLY A 645 -4.16 -11.44 10.16
N GLY A 646 -4.53 -11.97 11.34
CA GLY A 646 -3.85 -11.72 12.62
C GLY A 646 -2.33 -11.87 12.57
N GLY A 647 -1.62 -10.81 12.96
CA GLY A 647 -0.17 -10.70 12.89
C GLY A 647 0.29 -9.31 12.51
N TRP A 648 1.55 -8.98 12.80
CA TRP A 648 2.18 -7.78 12.29
C TRP A 648 2.66 -7.98 10.85
N HIS A 649 2.28 -7.06 9.97
CA HIS A 649 2.62 -7.08 8.54
C HIS A 649 3.32 -5.79 8.09
N ASP A 650 3.99 -5.86 6.93
CA ASP A 650 4.54 -4.71 6.23
C ASP A 650 3.42 -3.95 5.50
N TRP A 651 2.64 -3.20 6.26
CA TRP A 651 1.56 -2.34 5.77
C TRP A 651 1.45 -1.05 6.58
N TRP A 652 0.72 -0.07 6.02
CA TRP A 652 0.52 1.21 6.68
C TRP A 652 -0.61 1.14 7.69
N MET A 653 -0.30 1.29 8.98
CA MET A 653 -1.32 1.37 10.03
C MET A 653 -1.49 2.82 10.47
N ARG A 654 -2.73 3.29 10.65
CA ARG A 654 -2.97 4.61 11.29
C ARG A 654 -2.83 4.52 12.80
N HIS A 655 -3.33 3.45 13.41
CA HIS A 655 -3.46 3.31 14.86
C HIS A 655 -2.28 2.59 15.56
N TRP A 656 -1.39 1.96 14.79
CA TRP A 656 -0.29 1.17 15.33
C TRP A 656 0.96 1.31 14.46
N ASN A 657 1.24 2.52 13.96
CA ASN A 657 2.42 2.75 13.11
C ASN A 657 3.70 2.83 13.95
N PRO A 658 4.70 1.96 13.75
CA PRO A 658 5.96 2.03 14.50
C PRO A 658 6.72 3.34 14.29
N ASN A 659 6.59 3.98 13.11
CA ASN A 659 7.27 5.24 12.81
C ASN A 659 6.81 6.40 13.70
N ALA A 660 5.66 6.29 14.36
CA ALA A 660 5.13 7.29 15.28
C ALA A 660 5.96 7.45 16.55
N PHE A 661 6.57 6.36 17.02
CA PHE A 661 7.37 6.36 18.25
C PHE A 661 8.86 6.59 17.99
N LEU A 662 9.33 6.29 16.77
CA LEU A 662 10.73 6.52 16.39
C LEU A 662 11.13 7.99 16.48
N VAL A 663 10.23 8.90 16.10
CA VAL A 663 10.50 10.35 16.16
C VAL A 663 10.62 10.86 17.60
N GLU A 664 9.98 10.17 18.54
CA GLU A 664 10.04 10.47 19.98
C GLU A 664 11.22 9.76 20.68
N GLY A 665 12.08 9.06 19.92
CA GLY A 665 13.27 8.38 20.46
C GLY A 665 13.00 7.02 21.11
N TRP A 666 11.85 6.41 20.82
CA TRP A 666 11.47 5.09 21.32
C TRP A 666 11.70 4.01 20.25
N ALA A 667 12.19 2.85 20.66
CA ALA A 667 12.14 1.66 19.82
C ALA A 667 10.74 1.05 19.82
N VAL A 668 10.42 0.31 18.77
CA VAL A 668 9.18 -0.48 18.69
C VAL A 668 9.54 -1.91 18.32
N ILE A 669 8.96 -2.88 19.01
CA ILE A 669 9.20 -4.32 18.82
C ILE A 669 7.86 -4.96 18.48
N THR A 670 7.81 -5.67 17.34
CA THR A 670 6.67 -6.47 16.93
C THR A 670 7.09 -7.93 16.82
N ILE A 671 6.26 -8.84 17.33
CA ILE A 671 6.50 -10.30 17.29
C ILE A 671 5.21 -10.96 16.81
N ASN A 672 5.32 -11.92 15.89
CA ASN A 672 4.20 -12.77 15.47
C ASN A 672 4.38 -14.15 16.12
N PRO A 673 3.89 -14.35 17.36
CA PRO A 673 4.00 -15.63 18.07
C PRO A 673 3.15 -16.72 17.40
N THR A 674 3.32 -17.98 17.82
CA THR A 674 2.43 -19.07 17.39
C THR A 674 0.97 -18.68 17.55
N GLY A 675 0.20 -18.94 16.50
CA GLY A 675 -1.17 -18.47 16.37
C GLY A 675 -1.40 -17.32 15.39
N SER A 676 -0.35 -16.64 14.94
CA SER A 676 -0.43 -15.64 13.87
C SER A 676 -0.64 -16.29 12.49
N GLU A 677 -1.28 -15.56 11.58
CA GLU A 677 -1.49 -15.98 10.20
C GLU A 677 -0.25 -15.75 9.33
N GLY A 678 -0.17 -16.48 8.22
CA GLY A 678 0.91 -16.40 7.25
C GLY A 678 2.13 -17.30 7.52
N TYR A 679 1.98 -18.27 8.42
CA TYR A 679 3.04 -19.22 8.81
C TYR A 679 2.60 -20.70 8.75
N GLY A 680 1.43 -20.98 8.17
CA GLY A 680 0.87 -22.34 8.03
C GLY A 680 -0.20 -22.69 9.08
N GLN A 681 -1.03 -23.70 8.78
CA GLN A 681 -2.13 -24.10 9.68
C GLN A 681 -1.64 -24.64 11.03
N ASP A 682 -0.54 -25.42 11.05
CA ASP A 682 0.01 -25.95 12.30
C ASP A 682 0.50 -24.84 13.22
N PHE A 683 1.06 -23.76 12.66
CA PHE A 683 1.47 -22.58 13.40
C PHE A 683 0.26 -21.84 13.99
N ILE A 684 -0.86 -21.77 13.27
CA ILE A 684 -2.12 -21.20 13.76
C ILE A 684 -2.71 -22.07 14.90
N ASP A 685 -2.74 -23.38 14.70
CA ASP A 685 -3.34 -24.35 15.62
C ASP A 685 -2.53 -24.52 16.92
N ALA A 686 -1.23 -24.22 16.92
CA ALA A 686 -0.37 -24.30 18.10
C ALA A 686 -0.85 -23.45 19.29
N ARG A 687 -1.59 -22.35 19.05
CA ARG A 687 -2.17 -21.51 20.10
C ARG A 687 -3.45 -22.09 20.72
N ARG A 688 -4.06 -23.07 20.08
CA ARG A 688 -5.38 -23.60 20.44
C ARG A 688 -5.36 -24.18 21.86
N PHE A 689 -6.29 -23.75 22.69
CA PHE A 689 -6.38 -24.09 24.13
C PHE A 689 -5.19 -23.61 24.98
N GLN A 690 -4.38 -22.67 24.48
CA GLN A 690 -3.07 -22.32 25.06
C GLN A 690 -2.78 -20.81 25.07
N TRP A 691 -3.81 -19.96 25.17
CA TRP A 691 -3.68 -18.50 25.16
C TRP A 691 -2.68 -17.94 26.20
N GLY A 692 -2.67 -18.48 27.42
CA GLY A 692 -1.71 -18.08 28.46
C GLY A 692 -0.39 -18.88 28.46
N ASN A 693 -0.17 -19.75 27.47
CA ASN A 693 0.98 -20.67 27.43
C ASN A 693 1.92 -20.39 26.25
N GLN A 694 1.77 -21.12 25.13
CA GLN A 694 2.77 -21.12 24.06
C GLN A 694 2.97 -19.72 23.48
N THR A 695 1.87 -19.03 23.17
CA THR A 695 1.92 -17.69 22.59
C THR A 695 2.57 -16.67 23.54
N MET A 696 2.36 -16.78 24.86
CA MET A 696 3.04 -15.94 25.86
C MET A 696 4.52 -16.32 26.02
N THR A 697 4.85 -17.60 25.91
CA THR A 697 6.23 -18.10 25.93
C THR A 697 7.01 -17.59 24.74
N ASP A 698 6.42 -17.62 23.55
CA ASP A 698 7.01 -17.02 22.35
C ASP A 698 7.32 -15.54 22.60
N LEU A 699 6.33 -14.74 23.05
CA LEU A 699 6.53 -13.31 23.35
C LEU A 699 7.67 -13.06 24.35
N ARG A 700 7.75 -13.85 25.43
CA ARG A 700 8.83 -13.74 26.43
C ARG A 700 10.20 -14.04 25.81
N LEU A 701 10.32 -15.16 25.10
CA LEU A 701 11.59 -15.56 24.43
C LEU A 701 12.02 -14.55 23.37
N GLY A 702 11.07 -13.99 22.63
CA GLY A 702 11.36 -12.95 21.64
C GLY A 702 11.82 -11.64 22.27
N LEU A 703 11.24 -11.26 23.41
CA LEU A 703 11.70 -10.11 24.17
C LEU A 703 13.12 -10.34 24.71
N GLU A 704 13.41 -11.51 25.28
CA GLU A 704 14.77 -11.89 25.72
C GLU A 704 15.78 -11.80 24.58
N HIS A 705 15.45 -12.40 23.43
CA HIS A 705 16.27 -12.33 22.22
C HIS A 705 16.57 -10.88 21.82
N VAL A 706 15.55 -10.02 21.83
CA VAL A 706 15.71 -8.61 21.45
C VAL A 706 16.57 -7.84 22.46
N LEU A 707 16.38 -8.06 23.77
CA LEU A 707 17.15 -7.41 24.82
C LEU A 707 18.64 -7.81 24.79
N GLU A 708 18.94 -9.02 24.32
CA GLU A 708 20.31 -9.49 24.10
C GLU A 708 20.93 -8.90 22.83
N ALA A 709 20.17 -8.89 21.72
CA ALA A 709 20.70 -8.56 20.40
C ALA A 709 20.74 -7.05 20.09
N TYR A 710 19.91 -6.24 20.75
CA TYR A 710 19.70 -4.83 20.40
C TYR A 710 19.92 -3.88 21.58
N PRO A 711 20.24 -2.59 21.33
CA PRO A 711 20.49 -1.60 22.37
C PRO A 711 19.18 -1.11 23.00
N ILE A 712 18.46 -2.00 23.67
CA ILE A 712 17.21 -1.70 24.37
C ILE A 712 17.48 -1.61 25.87
N ASP A 713 16.86 -0.62 26.50
CA ASP A 713 16.85 -0.45 27.95
C ASP A 713 15.74 -1.30 28.57
N GLN A 714 16.12 -2.41 29.20
CA GLN A 714 15.18 -3.33 29.86
C GLN A 714 14.41 -2.68 31.01
N ASP A 715 14.93 -1.60 31.59
CA ASP A 715 14.28 -0.88 32.69
C ASP A 715 13.22 0.12 32.19
N SER A 716 13.05 0.24 30.86
CA SER A 716 12.17 1.20 30.20
C SER A 716 11.32 0.55 29.10
N LEU A 717 10.65 -0.55 29.44
CA LEU A 717 9.76 -1.29 28.54
C LEU A 717 8.29 -0.97 28.81
N PHE A 718 7.50 -0.83 27.74
CA PHE A 718 6.05 -0.65 27.80
C PHE A 718 5.36 -1.63 26.84
N GLY A 719 4.31 -2.31 27.31
CA GLY A 719 3.53 -3.24 26.50
C GLY A 719 2.28 -2.57 25.96
N LEU A 720 2.02 -2.65 24.67
CA LEU A 720 0.80 -2.12 24.06
C LEU A 720 0.13 -3.25 23.28
N GLY A 721 -1.07 -3.64 23.73
CA GLY A 721 -1.85 -4.73 23.17
C GLY A 721 -3.12 -4.22 22.53
N TYR A 722 -3.41 -4.69 21.32
CA TYR A 722 -4.61 -4.31 20.59
C TYR A 722 -5.46 -5.51 20.18
N GLY A 723 -6.77 -5.30 20.13
CA GLY A 723 -7.73 -6.35 19.80
C GLY A 723 -7.85 -7.36 20.93
N ALA A 724 -8.97 -8.11 20.93
CA ALA A 724 -9.32 -9.11 21.93
C ALA A 724 -8.12 -9.82 22.57
N TYR A 725 -7.33 -10.57 21.77
CA TYR A 725 -6.14 -11.27 22.27
C TYR A 725 -4.98 -10.36 22.70
N GLY A 726 -4.71 -9.25 21.99
CA GLY A 726 -3.59 -8.38 22.33
C GLY A 726 -3.76 -7.76 23.72
N GLY A 727 -4.97 -7.31 24.05
CA GLY A 727 -5.30 -6.84 25.39
C GLY A 727 -5.39 -7.97 26.44
N PHE A 728 -5.81 -9.18 26.05
CA PHE A 728 -5.66 -10.38 26.90
C PHE A 728 -4.20 -10.61 27.29
N GLY A 729 -3.27 -10.50 26.33
CA GLY A 729 -1.84 -10.66 26.56
C GLY A 729 -1.32 -9.65 27.58
N ILE A 730 -1.78 -8.40 27.50
CA ILE A 730 -1.45 -7.36 28.48
C ILE A 730 -1.94 -7.75 29.88
N HIS A 731 -3.21 -8.14 30.02
CA HIS A 731 -3.77 -8.58 31.30
C HIS A 731 -3.04 -9.81 31.87
N TRP A 732 -2.63 -10.74 30.99
CA TRP A 732 -1.83 -11.91 31.39
C TRP A 732 -0.45 -11.51 31.94
N MET A 733 0.26 -10.63 31.23
CA MET A 733 1.58 -10.12 31.64
C MET A 733 1.51 -9.31 32.94
N GLN A 734 0.42 -8.57 33.15
CA GLN A 734 0.13 -7.86 34.40
C GLN A 734 0.01 -8.84 35.61
N GLY A 735 -0.52 -10.05 35.39
CA GLY A 735 -0.56 -11.13 36.39
C GLY A 735 0.74 -11.93 36.53
N HIS A 736 1.73 -11.70 35.68
CA HIS A 736 3.02 -12.40 35.65
C HIS A 736 4.19 -11.40 35.48
N PRO A 737 4.31 -10.38 36.34
CA PRO A 737 5.29 -9.31 36.19
C PRO A 737 6.75 -9.79 36.26
N GLU A 738 7.00 -10.96 36.86
CA GLU A 738 8.30 -11.63 36.94
C GLU A 738 8.87 -12.06 35.58
N ASP A 739 8.03 -12.25 34.57
CA ASP A 739 8.43 -12.77 33.27
C ASP A 739 8.78 -11.66 32.26
N PHE A 740 8.27 -10.44 32.47
CA PHE A 740 8.34 -9.37 31.44
C PHE A 740 8.84 -8.01 31.94
N HIS A 741 8.68 -7.68 33.23
CA HIS A 741 9.21 -6.46 33.87
C HIS A 741 8.81 -5.10 33.23
N PHE A 742 7.65 -5.01 32.58
CA PHE A 742 7.13 -3.77 32.00
C PHE A 742 6.90 -2.65 33.03
N LYS A 743 7.06 -1.39 32.60
CA LYS A 743 6.82 -0.17 33.40
C LYS A 743 5.45 0.46 33.18
N GLY A 744 4.78 0.08 32.11
CA GLY A 744 3.42 0.54 31.81
C GLY A 744 2.80 -0.27 30.70
N PHE A 745 1.48 -0.28 30.68
CA PHE A 745 0.69 -1.00 29.70
C PHE A 745 -0.36 -0.14 29.01
N ASN A 746 -0.71 -0.50 27.79
CA ASN A 746 -1.93 -0.09 27.10
C ASN A 746 -2.70 -1.36 26.70
N SER A 747 -3.96 -1.44 27.09
CA SER A 747 -4.90 -2.50 26.69
C SER A 747 -6.03 -1.87 25.88
N HIS A 748 -6.13 -2.23 24.59
CA HIS A 748 -7.18 -1.76 23.70
C HIS A 748 -8.16 -2.89 23.38
N ASN A 749 -9.41 -2.78 23.87
CA ASN A 749 -10.46 -3.78 23.73
C ASN A 749 -10.05 -5.19 24.24
N GLY A 750 -9.29 -5.25 25.34
CA GLY A 750 -8.73 -6.49 25.87
C GLY A 750 -9.74 -7.39 26.59
N ILE A 751 -9.56 -8.70 26.47
CA ILE A 751 -10.33 -9.70 27.23
C ILE A 751 -9.72 -9.87 28.62
N LEU A 752 -10.50 -9.61 29.68
CA LEU A 752 -10.10 -9.87 31.07
C LEU A 752 -10.39 -11.33 31.47
N SER A 753 -11.62 -11.79 31.22
CA SER A 753 -12.03 -13.17 31.50
C SER A 753 -12.53 -13.83 30.22
N PRO A 754 -11.76 -14.78 29.64
CA PRO A 754 -12.19 -15.53 28.45
C PRO A 754 -13.53 -16.24 28.66
N ARG A 755 -13.83 -16.67 29.90
CA ARG A 755 -15.08 -17.36 30.22
C ARG A 755 -16.29 -16.43 30.06
N TRP A 756 -16.19 -15.18 30.52
CA TRP A 756 -17.26 -14.21 30.35
C TRP A 756 -17.36 -13.76 28.90
N TRP A 757 -16.21 -13.51 28.25
CA TRP A 757 -16.15 -13.21 26.82
C TRP A 757 -16.91 -14.25 25.97
N ALA A 758 -16.77 -15.54 26.27
CA ALA A 758 -17.50 -16.59 25.55
C ALA A 758 -19.05 -16.48 25.62
N TYR A 759 -19.59 -15.83 26.65
CA TYR A 759 -21.03 -15.62 26.81
C TYR A 759 -21.51 -14.25 26.31
N GLU A 760 -20.61 -13.30 26.18
CA GLU A 760 -20.91 -11.92 25.77
C GLU A 760 -20.58 -11.68 24.28
N SER A 761 -19.65 -12.45 23.70
CA SER A 761 -19.15 -12.23 22.35
C SER A 761 -20.20 -12.49 21.27
N SER A 762 -20.18 -11.64 20.24
CA SER A 762 -20.91 -11.85 18.98
C SER A 762 -20.24 -12.85 18.02
N ALA A 763 -19.06 -13.39 18.34
CA ALA A 763 -18.43 -14.50 17.61
C ALA A 763 -18.04 -15.70 18.49
N PRO A 764 -19.04 -16.40 19.06
CA PRO A 764 -18.76 -17.43 20.05
C PRO A 764 -18.20 -18.73 19.44
N SER A 765 -18.23 -18.92 18.12
CA SER A 765 -17.46 -19.96 17.41
C SER A 765 -15.94 -19.75 17.54
N LYS A 766 -15.45 -18.50 17.58
CA LYS A 766 -14.04 -18.18 17.85
C LYS A 766 -13.66 -18.62 19.26
N ALA A 767 -14.43 -18.23 20.27
CA ALA A 767 -14.20 -18.63 21.65
C ALA A 767 -14.21 -20.16 21.81
N ASN A 768 -15.16 -20.85 21.18
CA ASN A 768 -15.23 -22.31 21.20
C ASN A 768 -14.03 -22.98 20.52
N TRP A 769 -13.52 -22.44 19.41
CA TRP A 769 -12.29 -22.98 18.80
C TRP A 769 -11.08 -22.83 19.73
N GLN A 770 -10.94 -21.67 20.37
CA GLN A 770 -9.79 -21.32 21.21
C GLN A 770 -9.79 -22.00 22.58
N PHE A 771 -10.95 -22.16 23.22
CA PHE A 771 -11.06 -22.62 24.61
C PHE A 771 -11.97 -23.84 24.79
N GLY A 772 -12.75 -24.20 23.77
CA GLY A 772 -13.70 -25.31 23.80
C GLY A 772 -15.03 -24.89 24.40
N PRO A 773 -15.86 -25.84 24.83
CA PRO A 773 -17.07 -25.52 25.58
C PRO A 773 -16.71 -24.81 26.90
N ALA A 774 -17.45 -23.75 27.22
CA ALA A 774 -17.29 -23.02 28.48
C ALA A 774 -17.36 -23.97 29.68
N SER A 775 -16.36 -23.89 30.57
CA SER A 775 -16.19 -24.84 31.68
C SER A 775 -15.50 -24.21 32.88
N TYR A 776 -15.99 -24.57 34.08
CA TYR A 776 -15.39 -24.23 35.38
C TYR A 776 -14.45 -25.31 35.93
N ALA A 777 -14.24 -26.39 35.18
CA ALA A 777 -13.32 -27.44 35.61
C ALA A 777 -11.91 -26.85 35.80
N ALA A 778 -11.22 -27.29 36.86
CA ALA A 778 -9.90 -26.74 37.21
C ALA A 778 -8.86 -26.86 36.09
N ASN A 779 -9.01 -27.86 35.22
CA ASN A 779 -8.14 -28.13 34.07
C ASN A 779 -8.68 -27.59 32.74
N SER A 780 -9.78 -26.83 32.73
CA SER A 780 -10.29 -26.23 31.49
C SER A 780 -9.38 -25.09 31.02
N PRO A 781 -9.23 -24.87 29.70
CA PRO A 781 -8.49 -23.72 29.17
C PRO A 781 -9.00 -22.38 29.72
N TYR A 782 -10.33 -22.26 29.88
CA TYR A 782 -10.98 -21.10 30.51
C TYR A 782 -10.59 -20.85 31.97
N THR A 783 -10.07 -21.85 32.67
CA THR A 783 -9.73 -21.76 34.09
C THR A 783 -8.22 -21.66 34.31
N LEU A 784 -7.44 -22.26 33.41
CA LEU A 784 -5.97 -22.19 33.42
C LEU A 784 -5.45 -20.84 32.91
N TRP A 785 -6.07 -20.31 31.85
CA TRP A 785 -5.60 -19.11 31.13
C TRP A 785 -6.51 -17.90 31.38
N ASP A 786 -6.99 -17.72 32.62
CA ASP A 786 -7.90 -16.64 33.01
C ASP A 786 -7.13 -15.54 33.75
N PRO A 787 -6.84 -14.38 33.12
CA PRO A 787 -6.11 -13.27 33.75
C PRO A 787 -6.74 -12.78 35.05
N GLU A 788 -8.08 -12.84 35.15
CA GLU A 788 -8.85 -12.47 36.35
C GLU A 788 -8.34 -13.19 37.62
N ARG A 789 -7.75 -14.38 37.48
CA ARG A 789 -7.25 -15.16 38.61
C ARG A 789 -5.95 -14.66 39.24
N PHE A 790 -5.31 -13.69 38.60
CA PHE A 790 -3.99 -13.18 38.99
C PHE A 790 -4.03 -11.69 39.30
N VAL A 791 -5.22 -11.10 39.44
CA VAL A 791 -5.42 -9.67 39.64
C VAL A 791 -4.79 -9.16 40.93
N GLU A 792 -4.62 -10.00 41.94
CA GLU A 792 -3.91 -9.65 43.18
C GLU A 792 -2.41 -9.35 42.98
N LYS A 793 -1.86 -9.76 41.84
CA LYS A 793 -0.47 -9.47 41.46
C LYS A 793 -0.32 -8.20 40.62
N TRP A 794 -1.42 -7.60 40.17
CA TRP A 794 -1.40 -6.45 39.26
C TRP A 794 -0.83 -5.23 39.97
N GLN A 795 0.22 -4.62 39.40
CA GLN A 795 0.96 -3.52 40.01
C GLN A 795 1.48 -2.48 39.00
N THR A 796 1.51 -2.83 37.72
CA THR A 796 2.02 -1.98 36.65
C THR A 796 0.92 -1.04 36.16
N PRO A 797 1.16 0.28 36.06
CA PRO A 797 0.18 1.23 35.55
C PRO A 797 -0.31 0.85 34.14
N GLU A 798 -1.62 0.93 33.92
CA GLU A 798 -2.24 0.50 32.67
C GLU A 798 -3.26 1.54 32.17
N LEU A 799 -3.20 1.85 30.88
CA LEU A 799 -4.18 2.65 30.15
C LEU A 799 -5.14 1.71 29.40
N ILE A 800 -6.44 1.87 29.62
CA ILE A 800 -7.47 1.10 28.94
C ILE A 800 -8.13 1.96 27.87
N ILE A 801 -8.20 1.45 26.64
CA ILE A 801 -8.92 2.05 25.52
C ILE A 801 -10.06 1.11 25.14
N THR A 802 -11.26 1.65 24.97
CA THR A 802 -12.42 0.90 24.48
C THR A 802 -13.19 1.71 23.46
N ASP A 803 -13.56 1.11 22.33
CA ASP A 803 -14.29 1.78 21.25
C ASP A 803 -15.82 1.81 21.46
N GLY A 804 -16.33 1.04 22.42
CA GLY A 804 -17.75 0.96 22.75
C GLY A 804 -18.59 0.15 21.75
N ALA A 805 -17.98 -0.47 20.74
CA ALA A 805 -18.63 -1.44 19.87
C ALA A 805 -18.70 -2.82 20.54
N ASP A 806 -19.66 -3.63 20.12
CA ASP A 806 -19.84 -5.02 20.58
C ASP A 806 -19.69 -5.95 19.37
N ASP A 807 -18.44 -6.13 18.91
CA ASP A 807 -18.15 -6.99 17.76
C ASP A 807 -17.19 -8.14 18.09
N ALA A 808 -17.07 -9.06 17.15
CA ALA A 808 -16.36 -10.31 17.24
C ALA A 808 -14.83 -10.18 17.43
N ASP A 809 -14.27 -9.01 17.10
CA ASP A 809 -12.84 -8.73 17.06
C ASP A 809 -12.42 -7.80 18.22
N THR A 810 -13.40 -7.30 18.97
CA THR A 810 -13.25 -6.46 20.15
C THR A 810 -13.72 -7.20 21.40
N GLY A 811 -12.97 -7.09 22.50
CA GLY A 811 -13.49 -7.53 23.80
C GLY A 811 -14.75 -6.71 24.14
N PRO A 812 -15.86 -7.34 24.56
CA PRO A 812 -17.08 -6.63 24.94
C PRO A 812 -16.78 -5.49 25.93
N PRO A 813 -17.44 -4.32 25.85
CA PRO A 813 -17.11 -3.18 26.70
C PRO A 813 -17.19 -3.46 28.21
N SER A 814 -17.92 -4.50 28.62
CA SER A 814 -17.92 -5.07 29.98
C SER A 814 -16.54 -5.50 30.45
N GLN A 815 -15.72 -6.10 29.59
CA GLN A 815 -14.37 -6.58 29.90
C GLN A 815 -13.45 -5.41 30.26
N SER A 816 -13.40 -4.38 29.42
CA SER A 816 -12.63 -3.15 29.69
C SER A 816 -13.08 -2.44 30.97
N LYS A 817 -14.40 -2.39 31.22
CA LYS A 817 -14.95 -1.82 32.46
C LYS A 817 -14.55 -2.65 33.69
N ALA A 818 -14.57 -3.97 33.59
CA ALA A 818 -14.13 -4.85 34.66
C ALA A 818 -12.63 -4.66 34.96
N THR A 819 -11.78 -4.62 33.93
CA THR A 819 -10.34 -4.33 34.08
C THR A 819 -10.12 -2.99 34.79
N PHE A 820 -10.88 -1.95 34.42
CA PHE A 820 -10.79 -0.66 35.11
C PHE A 820 -11.09 -0.77 36.60
N GLN A 821 -12.16 -1.50 36.97
CA GLN A 821 -12.51 -1.69 38.39
C GLN A 821 -11.46 -2.49 39.15
N VAL A 822 -10.89 -3.52 38.52
CA VAL A 822 -9.79 -4.30 39.09
C VAL A 822 -8.60 -3.40 39.42
N LEU A 823 -8.19 -2.51 38.51
CA LEU A 823 -7.07 -1.59 38.72
C LEU A 823 -7.32 -0.52 39.81
N GLN A 824 -8.57 -0.34 40.27
CA GLN A 824 -8.88 0.57 41.38
C GLN A 824 -8.72 -0.07 42.76
N GLY A 825 -8.79 -1.41 42.84
CA GLY A 825 -8.69 -2.19 44.08
C GLY A 825 -7.26 -2.49 44.45
#